data_AF-A0A918ICJ7-F1
#
_entry.id   AF-A0A918ICJ7-F1
#
_cell.length_a   1.000
_cell.length_b   1.000
_cell.length_c   1.000
_cell.angle_alpha   90.00
_cell.angle_beta   90.00
_cell.angle_gamma   90.00
#
_symmetry.space_group_name_H-M   'P 1'
#
loop_
_entity.id
_entity.type
_entity.pdbx_description
1 polymer ?
#
loop_
_entity_poly.entity_id
_entity_poly.type
_entity_poly.pdbx_seq_one_letter_code
_entity_poly.pdbx_strand_id
1 'polypeptide(L)'
;MWDDAFPSFLIGLREGLEAGLIVSILVATLVRAGARSRLPQVWTGVLAAVAVAMSFGAVLTFTAASMPQTAQEAFGGTLSVIAVAFVTAMVFWMRRSARSLSGELKEKVTGALAMGSGVLILTSFLAVGREGLETALFLWTTAQAAGESAGPLTGAGIGLVLAAGLCWGLYRRVLKINLTRFFTCTGAVLIVIAAGVLGYGLRDLQEGGVLPGRSAYAVDLAGGVDAGSWYSTLVQGVFNLTPTMTWLQVVAYAAYLAVVMTLFVRGVRTTPPKPAEERPAGEPKAARPERRRPVWVVPAVVVAVPAVLAGLVVALSRPKPAGDQTVAVSETECGKGFRAPKPGRQTFQMRNTGGKTSEVYLIDPSTSAVYGEIEGLAPGTTRDLVATVAGGTYAWRCVPTGGRAVTSRTVTVSGGGAAKPVVPVSEQDLAAPLKAYKTYVEQGLDTLVTQTRTLDDDIEHGHLDKARTDWLTAHRTYASLGAAYGTFEDYDQKIDGRADGLPDGERDKDFTGFLRIEYGLWHGQGADDLRAPARQLAADAAGLRTAFPAQDFDPGDLPLRAHEILENTLQFELTGDTDEGSGTNLATADANLAGTRELLTVLKPLLTTRAPRLLPTVDADAARVQKLLDAAHHGTDWTPVDRLAAADKQRLDGATGQLLEDLAPVPDLLEIRKSA
;
A
#
# COMPACT_ATOMS: atom_id res chain seq x y z
N MET A 1 11.75 -6.38 -15.34
CA MET A 1 10.77 -5.98 -16.39
C MET A 1 9.93 -7.16 -16.88
N TRP A 2 10.50 -8.36 -17.04
CA TRP A 2 9.72 -9.58 -17.32
C TRP A 2 9.02 -10.16 -16.07
N ASP A 3 9.51 -9.75 -14.91
CA ASP A 3 9.17 -10.26 -13.58
C ASP A 3 7.72 -9.93 -13.20
N ASP A 4 7.29 -8.68 -13.43
CA ASP A 4 5.90 -8.22 -13.20
C ASP A 4 4.97 -8.48 -14.40
N ALA A 5 5.54 -8.83 -15.56
CA ALA A 5 4.79 -9.05 -16.80
C ALA A 5 4.29 -10.49 -16.93
N PHE A 6 4.95 -11.46 -16.29
CA PHE A 6 4.67 -12.87 -16.47
C PHE A 6 3.27 -13.32 -15.98
N PRO A 7 2.76 -12.87 -14.81
CA PRO A 7 1.41 -13.23 -14.36
C PRO A 7 0.33 -12.73 -15.33
N SER A 8 0.43 -11.46 -15.72
CA SER A 8 -0.50 -10.84 -16.68
C SER A 8 -0.37 -11.42 -18.08
N PHE A 9 0.82 -11.89 -18.48
CA PHE A 9 1.02 -12.66 -19.71
C PHE A 9 0.24 -13.98 -19.68
N LEU A 10 0.30 -14.74 -18.59
CA LEU A 10 -0.43 -16.00 -18.47
C LEU A 10 -1.95 -15.77 -18.46
N ILE A 11 -2.42 -14.72 -17.80
CA ILE A 11 -3.82 -14.29 -17.81
C ILE A 11 -4.24 -13.93 -19.24
N GLY A 12 -3.54 -13.00 -19.90
CA GLY A 12 -3.85 -12.60 -21.27
C GLY A 12 -3.79 -13.75 -22.28
N LEU A 13 -2.83 -14.67 -22.12
CA LEU A 13 -2.70 -15.85 -22.97
C LEU A 13 -3.86 -16.83 -22.78
N ARG A 14 -4.29 -17.06 -21.54
CA ARG A 14 -5.39 -17.98 -21.22
C ARG A 14 -6.72 -17.41 -21.67
N GLU A 15 -7.11 -16.25 -21.15
CA GLU A 15 -8.42 -15.67 -21.40
C GLU A 15 -8.57 -15.32 -22.89
N GLY A 16 -7.49 -14.85 -23.52
CA GLY A 16 -7.42 -14.66 -24.96
C GLY A 16 -7.62 -15.95 -25.77
N LEU A 17 -7.10 -17.09 -25.28
CA LEU A 17 -7.25 -18.38 -25.96
C LEU A 17 -8.66 -18.95 -25.75
N GLU A 18 -9.29 -18.74 -24.60
CA GLU A 18 -10.67 -19.13 -24.32
C GLU A 18 -11.66 -18.35 -25.20
N ALA A 19 -11.59 -17.02 -25.17
CA ALA A 19 -12.37 -16.16 -26.04
C ALA A 19 -12.10 -16.45 -27.52
N GLY A 20 -10.82 -16.59 -27.89
CA GLY A 20 -10.38 -16.86 -29.25
C GLY A 20 -10.83 -18.24 -29.76
N LEU A 21 -10.89 -19.27 -28.91
CA LEU A 21 -11.39 -20.60 -29.28
C LEU A 21 -12.89 -20.56 -29.55
N ILE A 22 -13.67 -19.85 -28.73
CA ILE A 22 -15.11 -19.69 -28.95
C ILE A 22 -15.36 -18.97 -30.28
N VAL A 23 -14.67 -17.85 -30.51
CA VAL A 23 -14.75 -17.11 -31.79
C VAL A 23 -14.33 -18.00 -32.97
N SER A 24 -13.27 -18.80 -32.81
CA SER A 24 -12.79 -19.73 -33.85
C SER A 24 -13.81 -20.81 -34.17
N ILE A 25 -14.52 -21.34 -33.18
CA ILE A 25 -15.62 -22.30 -33.37
C ILE A 25 -16.79 -21.64 -34.12
N LEU A 26 -17.22 -20.44 -33.70
CA LEU A 26 -18.29 -19.70 -34.36
C LEU A 26 -17.93 -19.37 -35.83
N VAL A 27 -16.72 -18.89 -36.08
CA VAL A 27 -16.22 -18.63 -37.43
C VAL A 27 -16.14 -19.91 -38.25
N ALA A 28 -15.59 -21.01 -37.70
CA ALA A 28 -15.48 -22.29 -38.40
C ALA A 28 -16.84 -22.88 -38.75
N THR A 29 -17.84 -22.77 -37.87
CA THR A 29 -19.21 -23.25 -38.13
C THR A 29 -19.90 -22.43 -39.22
N LEU A 30 -19.79 -21.10 -39.21
CA LEU A 30 -20.33 -20.23 -40.27
C LEU A 30 -19.65 -20.48 -41.62
N VAL A 31 -18.33 -20.65 -41.64
CA VAL A 31 -17.57 -20.94 -42.87
C VAL A 31 -17.92 -22.33 -43.41
N ARG A 32 -18.06 -23.34 -42.55
CA ARG A 32 -18.45 -24.71 -42.93
C ARG A 32 -19.91 -24.79 -43.42
N ALA A 33 -20.79 -23.96 -42.89
CA ALA A 33 -22.18 -23.82 -43.33
C ALA A 33 -22.36 -22.92 -44.56
N GLY A 34 -21.27 -22.39 -45.16
CA GLY A 34 -21.32 -21.51 -46.33
C GLY A 34 -21.81 -20.07 -46.06
N ALA A 35 -22.11 -19.73 -44.80
CA ALA A 35 -22.70 -18.45 -44.39
C ALA A 35 -21.66 -17.35 -44.10
N ARG A 36 -20.64 -17.20 -44.97
CA ARG A 36 -19.54 -16.23 -44.77
C ARG A 36 -20.01 -14.77 -44.68
N SER A 37 -21.12 -14.44 -45.32
CA SER A 37 -21.73 -13.10 -45.26
C SER A 37 -22.19 -12.68 -43.86
N ARG A 38 -22.33 -13.62 -42.92
CA ARG A 38 -22.71 -13.34 -41.52
C ARG A 38 -21.51 -13.15 -40.58
N LEU A 39 -20.27 -13.31 -41.06
CA LEU A 39 -19.07 -13.08 -40.25
C LEU A 39 -18.97 -11.67 -39.64
N PRO A 40 -19.39 -10.57 -40.31
CA PRO A 40 -19.38 -9.25 -39.70
C PRO A 40 -20.21 -9.18 -38.40
N GLN A 41 -21.29 -9.97 -38.28
CA GLN A 41 -22.14 -10.00 -37.09
C GLN A 41 -21.42 -10.58 -35.87
N VAL A 42 -20.57 -11.59 -36.08
CA VAL A 42 -19.70 -12.13 -35.02
C VAL A 42 -18.71 -11.05 -34.58
N TRP A 43 -18.04 -10.38 -35.52
CA TRP A 43 -17.09 -9.32 -35.22
C TRP A 43 -17.74 -8.10 -34.53
N THR A 44 -18.99 -7.75 -34.86
CA THR A 44 -19.74 -6.71 -34.14
C THR A 44 -19.95 -7.10 -32.68
N GLY A 45 -20.33 -8.35 -32.40
CA GLY A 45 -20.49 -8.85 -31.04
C GLY A 45 -19.16 -8.87 -30.26
N VAL A 46 -18.08 -9.31 -30.91
CA VAL A 46 -16.72 -9.33 -30.34
C VAL A 46 -16.23 -7.91 -30.00
N LEU A 47 -16.35 -6.95 -30.94
CA LEU A 47 -15.93 -5.57 -30.71
C LEU A 47 -16.74 -4.90 -29.60
N ALA A 48 -18.05 -5.16 -29.54
CA ALA A 48 -18.89 -4.67 -28.46
C ALA A 48 -18.47 -5.25 -27.09
N ALA A 49 -18.11 -6.53 -27.03
CA ALA A 49 -17.63 -7.17 -25.81
C ALA A 49 -16.29 -6.58 -25.34
N VAL A 50 -15.34 -6.38 -26.27
CA VAL A 50 -14.05 -5.74 -25.97
C VAL A 50 -14.22 -4.31 -25.47
N ALA A 51 -15.12 -3.53 -26.08
CA ALA A 51 -15.42 -2.17 -25.63
C ALA A 51 -15.99 -2.15 -24.20
N VAL A 52 -16.88 -3.08 -23.86
CA VAL A 52 -17.43 -3.22 -22.50
C VAL A 52 -16.34 -3.62 -21.51
N ALA A 53 -15.47 -4.58 -21.85
CA ALA A 53 -14.36 -5.00 -21.00
C ALA A 53 -13.37 -3.85 -20.71
N MET A 54 -12.99 -3.08 -21.74
CA MET A 54 -12.14 -1.89 -21.57
C MET A 54 -12.82 -0.82 -20.71
N SER A 55 -14.12 -0.58 -20.92
CA SER A 55 -14.89 0.37 -20.14
C SER A 55 -15.00 -0.05 -18.67
N PHE A 56 -15.19 -1.34 -18.41
CA PHE A 56 -15.23 -1.90 -17.07
C PHE A 56 -13.89 -1.72 -16.34
N GLY A 57 -12.76 -2.05 -17.00
CA GLY A 57 -11.42 -1.81 -16.44
C GLY A 57 -11.14 -0.33 -16.17
N ALA A 58 -11.58 0.56 -17.07
CA ALA A 58 -11.47 2.01 -16.88
C ALA A 58 -12.29 2.47 -15.66
N VAL A 59 -13.54 2.00 -15.51
CA VAL A 59 -14.38 2.33 -14.35
C VAL A 59 -13.72 1.89 -13.06
N LEU A 60 -13.18 0.67 -12.97
CA LEU A 60 -12.47 0.20 -11.77
C LEU A 60 -11.28 1.12 -11.43
N THR A 61 -10.50 1.48 -12.44
CA THR A 61 -9.30 2.33 -12.29
C THR A 61 -9.67 3.74 -11.82
N PHE A 62 -10.64 4.40 -12.48
CA PHE A 62 -11.04 5.76 -12.14
C PHE A 62 -11.80 5.84 -10.82
N THR A 63 -12.56 4.79 -10.47
CA THR A 63 -13.25 4.70 -9.18
C THR A 63 -12.24 4.59 -8.04
N ALA A 64 -11.25 3.69 -8.16
CA ALA A 64 -10.20 3.54 -7.16
C ALA A 64 -9.36 4.82 -7.00
N ALA A 65 -9.01 5.49 -8.11
CA ALA A 65 -8.24 6.75 -8.08
C ALA A 65 -8.98 7.96 -7.46
N SER A 66 -10.29 7.83 -7.21
CA SER A 66 -11.12 8.89 -6.63
C SER A 66 -11.37 8.71 -5.12
N MET A 67 -10.87 7.63 -4.53
CA MET A 67 -11.07 7.29 -3.12
C MET A 67 -9.90 7.77 -2.24
N PRO A 68 -10.15 8.06 -0.95
CA PRO A 68 -9.09 8.19 0.04
C PRO A 68 -8.23 6.92 0.11
N GLN A 69 -6.95 7.06 0.47
CA GLN A 69 -5.96 5.97 0.44
C GLN A 69 -6.40 4.71 1.23
N THR A 70 -6.95 4.89 2.44
CA THR A 70 -7.48 3.79 3.25
C THR A 70 -8.65 3.05 2.58
N ALA A 71 -9.52 3.78 1.89
CA ALA A 71 -10.64 3.20 1.14
C ALA A 71 -10.16 2.53 -0.16
N GLN A 72 -9.09 3.04 -0.78
CA GLN A 72 -8.46 2.46 -1.96
C GLN A 72 -7.83 1.10 -1.63
N GLU A 73 -7.10 1.00 -0.51
CA GLU A 73 -6.51 -0.25 -0.01
C GLU A 73 -7.61 -1.26 0.34
N ALA A 74 -8.63 -0.87 1.11
CA ALA A 74 -9.76 -1.75 1.42
C ALA A 74 -10.52 -2.23 0.17
N PHE A 75 -10.69 -1.36 -0.83
CA PHE A 75 -11.32 -1.68 -2.10
C PHE A 75 -10.47 -2.65 -2.95
N GLY A 76 -9.17 -2.41 -3.05
CA GLY A 76 -8.20 -3.27 -3.73
C GLY A 76 -8.12 -4.66 -3.11
N GLY A 77 -8.05 -4.72 -1.78
CA GLY A 77 -8.02 -5.97 -1.03
C GLY A 77 -9.30 -6.80 -1.18
N THR A 78 -10.47 -6.17 -1.10
CA THR A 78 -11.77 -6.85 -1.30
C THR A 78 -11.89 -7.44 -2.71
N LEU A 79 -11.51 -6.66 -3.74
CA LEU A 79 -11.56 -7.12 -5.12
C LEU A 79 -10.56 -8.25 -5.39
N SER A 80 -9.40 -8.25 -4.72
CA SER A 80 -8.41 -9.33 -4.81
C SER A 80 -8.95 -10.64 -4.24
N VAL A 81 -9.65 -10.61 -3.10
CA VAL A 81 -10.32 -11.82 -2.54
C VAL A 81 -11.40 -12.35 -3.48
N ILE A 82 -12.22 -11.45 -4.06
CA ILE A 82 -13.24 -11.82 -5.05
C ILE A 82 -12.56 -12.46 -6.27
N ALA A 83 -11.51 -11.83 -6.80
CA ALA A 83 -10.76 -12.35 -7.94
C ALA A 83 -10.23 -13.76 -7.66
N VAL A 84 -9.63 -14.03 -6.50
CA VAL A 84 -9.14 -15.37 -6.14
C VAL A 84 -10.27 -16.41 -6.11
N ALA A 85 -11.46 -16.05 -5.60
CA ALA A 85 -12.61 -16.95 -5.61
C ALA A 85 -13.05 -17.27 -7.06
N PHE A 86 -13.10 -16.27 -7.94
CA PHE A 86 -13.40 -16.44 -9.36
C PHE A 86 -12.34 -17.29 -10.08
N VAL A 87 -11.05 -17.01 -9.91
CA VAL A 87 -9.95 -17.81 -10.50
C VAL A 87 -10.08 -19.26 -10.06
N THR A 88 -10.28 -19.51 -8.77
CA THR A 88 -10.41 -20.86 -8.21
C THR A 88 -11.58 -21.59 -8.85
N ALA A 89 -12.77 -20.97 -8.87
CA ALA A 89 -13.97 -21.53 -9.49
C ALA A 89 -13.73 -21.84 -10.98
N MET A 90 -13.07 -20.93 -11.70
CA MET A 90 -12.81 -21.08 -13.13
C MET A 90 -11.80 -22.18 -13.44
N VAL A 91 -10.73 -22.31 -12.65
CA VAL A 91 -9.72 -23.39 -12.81
C VAL A 91 -10.38 -24.77 -12.68
N PHE A 92 -11.33 -24.94 -11.75
CA PHE A 92 -12.11 -26.18 -11.63
C PHE A 92 -13.15 -26.34 -12.75
N TRP A 93 -13.82 -25.24 -13.14
CA TRP A 93 -14.83 -25.24 -14.20
C TRP A 93 -14.23 -25.63 -15.56
N MET A 94 -13.17 -24.96 -16.00
CA MET A 94 -12.50 -25.24 -17.27
C MET A 94 -11.99 -26.67 -17.38
N ARG A 95 -11.42 -27.18 -16.29
CA ARG A 95 -10.92 -28.55 -16.25
C ARG A 95 -12.04 -29.57 -16.49
N ARG A 96 -13.24 -29.30 -15.97
CA ARG A 96 -14.45 -30.10 -16.25
C ARG A 96 -14.91 -29.89 -17.70
N SER A 97 -14.92 -28.65 -18.18
CA SER A 97 -15.39 -28.28 -19.52
C SER A 97 -14.48 -28.74 -20.66
N ALA A 98 -13.16 -28.82 -20.47
CA ALA A 98 -12.18 -29.26 -21.49
C ALA A 98 -12.46 -30.68 -22.04
N ARG A 99 -13.29 -31.47 -21.34
CA ARG A 99 -13.70 -32.82 -21.73
C ARG A 99 -15.00 -32.86 -22.55
N SER A 100 -15.86 -31.83 -22.49
CA SER A 100 -17.19 -31.80 -23.14
C SER A 100 -17.39 -30.68 -24.17
N LEU A 101 -16.49 -29.68 -24.20
CA LEU A 101 -16.55 -28.48 -25.05
C LEU A 101 -16.79 -28.80 -26.54
N SER A 102 -16.19 -29.85 -27.06
CA SER A 102 -16.30 -30.26 -28.47
C SER A 102 -17.69 -30.78 -28.86
N GLY A 103 -18.43 -31.37 -27.91
CA GLY A 103 -19.72 -32.02 -28.13
C GLY A 103 -20.89 -31.06 -28.00
N GLU A 104 -20.95 -30.29 -26.91
CA GLU A 104 -22.06 -29.39 -26.59
C GLU A 104 -22.12 -28.15 -27.51
N LEU A 105 -20.97 -27.60 -27.91
CA LEU A 105 -20.92 -26.47 -28.85
C LEU A 105 -21.35 -26.89 -30.25
N LYS A 106 -21.05 -28.12 -30.66
CA LYS A 106 -21.47 -28.64 -31.97
C LYS A 106 -22.99 -28.74 -32.06
N GLU A 107 -23.65 -29.13 -30.97
CA GLU A 107 -25.10 -29.29 -30.85
C GLU A 107 -25.84 -27.94 -30.72
N LYS A 108 -25.34 -27.01 -29.88
CA LYS A 108 -25.93 -25.68 -29.67
C LYS A 108 -25.76 -24.74 -30.86
N VAL A 109 -24.67 -24.86 -31.62
CA VAL A 109 -24.45 -24.02 -32.83
C VAL A 109 -25.30 -24.48 -34.02
N THR A 110 -25.58 -25.79 -34.17
CA THR A 110 -26.59 -26.26 -35.15
C THR A 110 -27.98 -25.71 -34.88
N GLY A 111 -28.35 -25.49 -33.60
CA GLY A 111 -29.59 -24.81 -33.22
C GLY A 111 -29.59 -23.30 -33.46
N ALA A 112 -28.45 -22.63 -33.26
CA ALA A 112 -28.30 -21.19 -33.47
C ALA A 112 -28.32 -20.78 -34.96
N LEU A 113 -27.91 -21.67 -35.86
CA LEU A 113 -28.01 -21.46 -37.32
C LEU A 113 -29.47 -21.31 -37.81
N ALA A 114 -30.45 -21.78 -37.02
CA ALA A 114 -31.87 -21.61 -37.31
C ALA A 114 -32.44 -20.23 -36.88
N MET A 115 -31.67 -19.40 -36.17
CA MET A 115 -32.12 -18.08 -35.66
C MET A 115 -31.46 -16.89 -36.38
N GLY A 116 -32.12 -15.72 -36.27
CA GLY A 116 -31.77 -14.48 -36.98
C GLY A 116 -30.45 -13.82 -36.55
N SER A 117 -30.01 -12.84 -37.34
CA SER A 117 -28.73 -12.11 -37.22
C SER A 117 -28.44 -11.52 -35.84
N GLY A 118 -29.46 -11.08 -35.10
CA GLY A 118 -29.29 -10.53 -33.74
C GLY A 118 -28.80 -11.56 -32.71
N VAL A 119 -29.13 -12.85 -32.90
CA VAL A 119 -28.71 -13.91 -31.98
C VAL A 119 -27.22 -14.21 -32.12
N LEU A 120 -26.66 -14.12 -33.33
CA LEU A 120 -25.22 -14.30 -33.56
C LEU A 120 -24.39 -13.18 -32.91
N ILE A 121 -24.86 -11.93 -33.01
CA ILE A 121 -24.23 -10.79 -32.34
C ILE A 121 -24.27 -10.99 -30.82
N LEU A 122 -25.45 -11.29 -30.27
CA LEU A 122 -25.64 -11.47 -28.82
C LEU A 122 -24.84 -12.67 -28.28
N THR A 123 -24.80 -13.79 -29.01
CA THR A 123 -24.06 -14.99 -28.59
C THR A 123 -22.56 -14.72 -28.58
N SER A 124 -22.05 -14.03 -29.60
CA SER A 124 -20.63 -13.65 -29.66
C SER A 124 -20.28 -12.62 -28.59
N PHE A 125 -21.17 -11.65 -28.35
CA PHE A 125 -21.03 -10.64 -27.30
C PHE A 125 -21.01 -11.26 -25.90
N LEU A 126 -21.97 -12.12 -25.56
CA LEU A 126 -22.04 -12.73 -24.23
C LEU A 126 -20.88 -13.70 -23.99
N ALA A 127 -20.49 -14.45 -25.03
CA ALA A 127 -19.39 -15.38 -24.92
C ALA A 127 -18.05 -14.68 -24.73
N VAL A 128 -17.75 -13.63 -25.51
CA VAL A 128 -16.49 -12.89 -25.38
C VAL A 128 -16.54 -11.88 -24.22
N GLY A 129 -17.70 -11.31 -23.94
CA GLY A 129 -17.88 -10.28 -22.91
C GLY A 129 -17.66 -10.83 -21.51
N ARG A 130 -18.05 -12.08 -21.26
CA ARG A 130 -17.74 -12.76 -20.00
C ARG A 130 -16.22 -12.87 -19.81
N GLU A 131 -15.52 -13.48 -20.77
CA GLU A 131 -14.07 -13.67 -20.69
C GLU A 131 -13.33 -12.32 -20.65
N GLY A 132 -13.83 -11.31 -21.37
CA GLY A 132 -13.28 -9.96 -21.36
C GLY A 132 -13.44 -9.22 -20.03
N LEU A 133 -14.59 -9.35 -19.36
CA LEU A 133 -14.81 -8.78 -18.03
C LEU A 133 -13.96 -9.47 -16.97
N GLU A 134 -13.83 -10.80 -17.04
CA GLU A 134 -12.96 -11.59 -16.17
C GLU A 134 -11.49 -11.19 -16.39
N THR A 135 -11.04 -11.06 -17.65
CA THR A 135 -9.70 -10.56 -18.00
C THR A 135 -9.45 -9.17 -17.42
N ALA A 136 -10.40 -8.23 -17.59
CA ALA A 136 -10.27 -6.87 -17.10
C ALA A 136 -10.16 -6.81 -15.58
N LEU A 137 -10.94 -7.62 -14.86
CA LEU A 137 -10.88 -7.73 -13.41
C LEU A 137 -9.51 -8.27 -12.95
N PHE A 138 -9.06 -9.38 -13.54
CA PHE A 138 -7.79 -10.02 -13.13
C PHE A 138 -6.56 -9.18 -13.47
N LEU A 139 -6.55 -8.54 -14.64
CA LEU A 139 -5.47 -7.64 -15.01
C LEU A 139 -5.44 -6.42 -14.09
N TRP A 140 -6.60 -5.88 -13.70
CA TRP A 140 -6.67 -4.77 -12.77
C TRP A 140 -6.14 -5.14 -11.37
N THR A 141 -6.56 -6.27 -10.80
CA THR A 141 -6.07 -6.71 -9.47
C THR A 141 -4.58 -7.06 -9.50
N THR A 142 -4.11 -7.70 -10.58
CA THR A 142 -2.69 -8.04 -10.74
C THR A 142 -1.84 -6.78 -10.96
N ALA A 143 -2.36 -5.78 -11.67
CA ALA A 143 -1.68 -4.51 -11.86
C ALA A 143 -1.58 -3.70 -10.56
N GLN A 144 -2.62 -3.71 -9.72
CA GLN A 144 -2.56 -3.13 -8.37
C GLN A 144 -1.50 -3.81 -7.51
N ALA A 145 -1.46 -5.15 -7.52
CA ALA A 145 -0.46 -5.93 -6.78
C ALA A 145 0.99 -5.69 -7.24
N ALA A 146 1.20 -5.31 -8.50
CA ALA A 146 2.51 -5.08 -9.09
C ALA A 146 3.00 -3.61 -9.01
N GLY A 147 2.23 -2.72 -8.37
CA GLY A 147 2.58 -1.30 -8.21
C GLY A 147 2.64 -0.49 -9.52
N GLU A 148 3.42 0.60 -9.56
CA GLU A 148 3.54 1.50 -10.73
C GLU A 148 4.41 0.94 -11.89
N SER A 149 4.39 -0.38 -12.12
CA SER A 149 5.13 -1.01 -13.21
C SER A 149 4.31 -1.11 -14.50
N ALA A 150 4.94 -0.90 -15.66
CA ALA A 150 4.31 -1.16 -16.97
C ALA A 150 4.28 -2.66 -17.35
N GLY A 151 4.82 -3.53 -16.48
CA GLY A 151 4.93 -4.97 -16.69
C GLY A 151 3.59 -5.66 -16.95
N PRO A 152 2.56 -5.47 -16.09
CA PRO A 152 1.26 -6.12 -16.23
C PRO A 152 0.59 -5.88 -17.59
N LEU A 153 0.55 -4.63 -18.07
CA LEU A 153 -0.03 -4.28 -19.36
C LEU A 153 0.75 -4.87 -20.54
N THR A 154 2.08 -4.82 -20.49
CA THR A 154 2.93 -5.36 -21.57
C THR A 154 2.84 -6.88 -21.61
N GLY A 155 2.85 -7.55 -20.46
CA GLY A 155 2.64 -8.99 -20.33
C GLY A 155 1.29 -9.43 -20.90
N ALA A 156 0.20 -8.80 -20.47
CA ALA A 156 -1.14 -9.08 -20.97
C ALA A 156 -1.24 -8.92 -22.49
N GLY A 157 -0.67 -7.83 -23.03
CA GLY A 157 -0.63 -7.58 -24.46
C GLY A 157 0.09 -8.69 -25.23
N ILE A 158 1.26 -9.11 -24.76
CA ILE A 158 2.02 -10.22 -25.37
C ILE A 158 1.22 -11.53 -25.29
N GLY A 159 0.57 -11.80 -24.16
CA GLY A 159 -0.28 -12.98 -23.96
C GLY A 159 -1.44 -13.03 -24.95
N LEU A 160 -2.17 -11.92 -25.10
CA LEU A 160 -3.29 -11.80 -26.04
C LEU A 160 -2.84 -11.94 -27.50
N VAL A 161 -1.71 -11.37 -27.87
CA VAL A 161 -1.13 -11.52 -29.23
C VAL A 161 -0.77 -12.97 -29.51
N LEU A 162 -0.12 -13.65 -28.55
CA LEU A 162 0.23 -15.05 -28.68
C LEU A 162 -1.03 -15.94 -28.73
N ALA A 163 -2.04 -15.66 -27.92
CA ALA A 163 -3.33 -16.34 -27.95
C ALA A 163 -4.01 -16.23 -29.32
N ALA A 164 -4.06 -15.02 -29.89
CA ALA A 164 -4.60 -14.79 -31.23
C ALA A 164 -3.83 -15.60 -32.29
N GLY A 165 -2.50 -15.64 -32.21
CA GLY A 165 -1.65 -16.46 -33.08
C GLY A 165 -1.92 -17.96 -32.95
N LEU A 166 -2.08 -18.47 -31.72
CA LEU A 166 -2.41 -19.87 -31.45
C LEU A 166 -3.80 -20.24 -31.98
N CYS A 167 -4.81 -19.41 -31.75
CA CYS A 167 -6.17 -19.60 -32.29
C CYS A 167 -6.18 -19.60 -33.82
N TRP A 168 -5.41 -18.71 -34.45
CA TRP A 168 -5.25 -18.70 -35.91
C TRP A 168 -4.57 -19.97 -36.43
N GLY A 169 -3.52 -20.46 -35.75
CA GLY A 169 -2.84 -21.71 -36.09
C GLY A 169 -3.71 -22.96 -35.91
N LEU A 170 -4.56 -22.98 -34.87
CA LEU A 170 -5.57 -24.01 -34.65
C LEU A 170 -6.66 -23.97 -35.73
N TYR A 171 -7.14 -22.79 -36.11
CA TYR A 171 -8.10 -22.61 -37.20
C TYR A 171 -7.58 -23.13 -38.54
N ARG A 172 -6.30 -22.87 -38.86
CA ARG A 172 -5.63 -23.38 -40.07
C ARG A 172 -5.23 -24.87 -39.99
N ARG A 173 -5.54 -25.57 -38.88
CA ARG A 173 -5.14 -26.97 -38.60
C ARG A 173 -3.64 -27.23 -38.64
N VAL A 174 -2.81 -26.20 -38.47
CA VAL A 174 -1.34 -26.30 -38.48
C VAL A 174 -0.81 -26.75 -37.10
N LEU A 175 -1.56 -26.49 -36.02
CA LEU A 175 -1.19 -26.84 -34.66
C LEU A 175 -2.06 -27.98 -34.11
N LYS A 176 -1.44 -29.01 -33.51
CA LYS A 176 -2.11 -30.08 -32.74
C LYS A 176 -1.72 -29.95 -31.26
N ILE A 177 -2.43 -29.11 -30.51
CA ILE A 177 -2.16 -28.87 -29.08
C ILE A 177 -3.09 -29.75 -28.25
N ASN A 178 -2.53 -30.45 -27.25
CA ASN A 178 -3.32 -31.16 -26.24
C ASN A 178 -3.86 -30.14 -25.22
N LEU A 179 -5.05 -29.60 -25.49
CA LEU A 179 -5.71 -28.58 -24.67
C LEU A 179 -5.81 -29.00 -23.19
N THR A 180 -6.06 -30.28 -22.92
CA THR A 180 -6.13 -30.80 -21.55
C THR A 180 -4.79 -30.63 -20.81
N ARG A 181 -3.65 -30.92 -21.45
CA ARG A 181 -2.33 -30.71 -20.84
C ARG A 181 -2.00 -29.24 -20.68
N PHE A 182 -2.31 -28.43 -21.69
CA PHE A 182 -2.13 -26.98 -21.64
C PHE A 182 -2.87 -26.36 -20.45
N PHE A 183 -4.19 -26.58 -20.34
CA PHE A 183 -5.00 -26.05 -19.23
C PHE A 183 -4.66 -26.65 -17.87
N THR A 184 -4.15 -27.89 -17.82
CA THR A 184 -3.69 -28.47 -16.54
C THR A 184 -2.41 -27.79 -16.05
N CYS A 185 -1.47 -27.52 -16.96
CA CYS A 185 -0.21 -26.84 -16.63
C CYS A 185 -0.46 -25.37 -16.25
N THR A 186 -1.19 -24.64 -17.09
CA THR A 186 -1.50 -23.22 -16.82
C THR A 186 -2.40 -23.06 -15.59
N GLY A 187 -3.35 -24.00 -15.37
CA GLY A 187 -4.18 -24.01 -14.16
C GLY A 187 -3.39 -24.24 -12.87
N ALA A 188 -2.37 -25.09 -12.87
CA ALA A 188 -1.50 -25.28 -11.70
C ALA A 188 -0.71 -24.01 -11.38
N VAL A 189 -0.14 -23.35 -12.40
CA VAL A 189 0.59 -22.10 -12.22
C VAL A 189 -0.33 -20.98 -11.69
N LEU A 190 -1.56 -20.89 -12.19
CA LEU A 190 -2.53 -19.90 -11.73
C LEU A 190 -2.98 -20.10 -10.29
N ILE A 191 -3.05 -21.34 -9.79
CA ILE A 191 -3.33 -21.59 -8.37
C ILE A 191 -2.21 -20.98 -7.50
N VAL A 192 -0.97 -21.06 -7.94
CA VAL A 192 0.17 -20.48 -7.21
C VAL A 192 0.10 -18.95 -7.23
N ILE A 193 -0.17 -18.35 -8.39
CA ILE A 193 -0.34 -16.89 -8.52
C ILE A 193 -1.54 -16.41 -7.68
N ALA A 194 -2.65 -17.14 -7.68
CA ALA A 194 -3.84 -16.81 -6.89
C ALA A 194 -3.58 -16.85 -5.38
N ALA A 195 -2.67 -17.73 -4.91
CA ALA A 195 -2.22 -17.72 -3.52
C ALA A 195 -1.50 -16.40 -3.18
N GLY A 196 -0.66 -15.90 -4.10
CA GLY A 196 0.01 -14.60 -3.97
C GLY A 196 -0.95 -13.42 -3.97
N VAL A 197 -1.90 -13.37 -4.91
CA VAL A 197 -2.95 -12.34 -4.96
C VAL A 197 -3.81 -12.36 -3.70
N LEU A 198 -4.07 -13.54 -3.11
CA LEU A 198 -4.77 -13.66 -1.82
C LEU A 198 -3.94 -13.05 -0.68
N GLY A 199 -2.63 -13.36 -0.61
CA GLY A 199 -1.73 -12.78 0.39
C GLY A 199 -1.65 -11.25 0.29
N TYR A 200 -1.56 -10.71 -0.92
CA TYR A 200 -1.62 -9.27 -1.15
C TYR A 200 -2.98 -8.66 -0.79
N GLY A 201 -4.08 -9.27 -1.23
CA GLY A 201 -5.42 -8.76 -0.91
C GLY A 201 -5.72 -8.72 0.58
N LEU A 202 -5.18 -9.68 1.35
CA LEU A 202 -5.29 -9.68 2.81
C LEU A 202 -4.42 -8.58 3.45
N ARG A 203 -3.26 -8.26 2.87
CA ARG A 203 -2.42 -7.14 3.30
C ARG A 203 -3.11 -5.81 3.10
N ASP A 204 -3.65 -5.56 1.91
CA ASP A 204 -4.43 -4.35 1.60
C ASP A 204 -5.66 -4.19 2.52
N LEU A 205 -6.28 -5.31 2.91
CA LEU A 205 -7.36 -5.29 3.90
C LEU A 205 -6.86 -5.00 5.33
N GLN A 206 -5.62 -5.38 5.67
CA GLN A 206 -4.98 -5.02 6.94
C GLN A 206 -4.53 -3.56 6.96
N GLU A 207 -4.02 -3.03 5.84
CA GLU A 207 -3.61 -1.62 5.68
C GLU A 207 -4.82 -0.68 5.66
N GLY A 208 -5.89 -1.07 4.95
CA GLY A 208 -7.18 -0.37 4.96
C GLY A 208 -7.99 -0.51 6.25
N GLY A 209 -7.47 -1.16 7.29
CA GLY A 209 -8.09 -1.28 8.62
C GLY A 209 -9.30 -2.23 8.70
N VAL A 210 -9.55 -3.04 7.67
CA VAL A 210 -10.67 -4.01 7.62
C VAL A 210 -10.33 -5.29 8.39
N LEU A 211 -9.07 -5.72 8.37
CA LEU A 211 -8.58 -6.92 9.05
C LEU A 211 -7.49 -6.58 10.09
N PRO A 212 -7.48 -7.24 11.25
CA PRO A 212 -6.46 -7.01 12.28
C PRO A 212 -5.09 -7.63 11.90
N GLY A 213 -4.03 -7.24 12.61
CA GLY A 213 -2.70 -7.86 12.49
C GLY A 213 -1.78 -7.23 11.45
N ARG A 214 -1.92 -5.92 11.16
CA ARG A 214 -1.08 -5.17 10.21
C ARG A 214 0.42 -5.19 10.55
N SER A 215 0.77 -5.38 11.83
CA SER A 215 2.13 -5.41 12.38
C SER A 215 2.58 -6.83 12.82
N ALA A 216 1.74 -7.85 12.63
CA ALA A 216 2.05 -9.22 13.06
C ALA A 216 2.85 -9.96 11.98
N TYR A 217 4.13 -9.64 11.85
CA TYR A 217 5.03 -10.22 10.84
C TYR A 217 5.40 -11.68 11.18
N ALA A 218 5.30 -12.56 10.18
CA ALA A 218 5.76 -13.95 10.24
C ALA A 218 7.09 -14.14 9.53
N VAL A 219 7.34 -13.31 8.51
CA VAL A 219 8.59 -13.26 7.77
C VAL A 219 8.99 -11.79 7.73
N ASP A 220 10.14 -11.47 8.31
CA ASP A 220 10.81 -10.18 8.17
C ASP A 220 12.26 -10.42 7.78
N LEU A 221 12.55 -10.22 6.49
CA LEU A 221 13.87 -10.35 5.90
C LEU A 221 14.44 -9.00 5.47
N ALA A 222 13.87 -7.88 5.95
CA ALA A 222 14.23 -6.53 5.53
C ALA A 222 15.72 -6.19 5.77
N GLY A 223 16.33 -6.79 6.79
CA GLY A 223 17.76 -6.59 7.11
C GLY A 223 18.75 -7.46 6.32
N GLY A 224 18.31 -8.46 5.55
CA GLY A 224 19.20 -9.45 4.92
C GLY A 224 19.01 -9.68 3.43
N VAL A 225 17.89 -9.25 2.85
CA VAL A 225 17.57 -9.44 1.43
C VAL A 225 17.34 -8.07 0.78
N ASP A 226 18.20 -7.74 -0.20
CA ASP A 226 18.03 -6.54 -1.02
C ASP A 226 16.73 -6.64 -1.82
N ALA A 227 15.73 -5.84 -1.44
CA ALA A 227 14.42 -5.78 -2.07
C ALA A 227 14.51 -5.39 -3.56
N GLY A 228 15.57 -4.72 -4.00
CA GLY A 228 15.83 -4.34 -5.40
C GLY A 228 16.58 -5.39 -6.22
N SER A 229 16.94 -6.54 -5.64
CA SER A 229 17.64 -7.59 -6.35
C SER A 229 16.76 -8.27 -7.41
N TRP A 230 17.35 -8.69 -8.53
CA TRP A 230 16.57 -9.28 -9.63
C TRP A 230 15.78 -10.54 -9.21
N TYR A 231 16.26 -11.28 -8.20
CA TYR A 231 15.61 -12.49 -7.70
C TYR A 231 14.50 -12.17 -6.69
N SER A 232 14.64 -11.14 -5.84
CA SER A 232 13.55 -10.69 -4.97
C SER A 232 12.39 -10.12 -5.78
N THR A 233 12.69 -9.32 -6.81
CA THR A 233 11.66 -8.79 -7.73
C THR A 233 10.98 -9.90 -8.53
N LEU A 234 11.69 -10.97 -8.88
CA LEU A 234 11.11 -12.12 -9.58
C LEU A 234 10.23 -12.97 -8.66
N VAL A 235 10.64 -13.17 -7.41
CA VAL A 235 9.85 -13.90 -6.40
C VAL A 235 8.61 -13.09 -6.00
N GLN A 236 8.75 -11.78 -5.81
CA GLN A 236 7.65 -10.86 -5.56
C GLN A 236 6.71 -10.75 -6.77
N GLY A 237 7.23 -10.56 -7.98
CA GLY A 237 6.40 -10.45 -9.18
C GLY A 237 5.61 -11.73 -9.52
N VAL A 238 6.20 -12.92 -9.32
CA VAL A 238 5.58 -14.20 -9.70
C VAL A 238 4.73 -14.80 -8.58
N PHE A 239 5.19 -14.73 -7.34
CA PHE A 239 4.54 -15.38 -6.19
C PHE A 239 3.90 -14.38 -5.23
N ASN A 240 4.08 -13.08 -5.43
CA ASN A 240 3.64 -12.01 -4.53
C ASN A 240 4.13 -12.22 -3.08
N LEU A 241 5.36 -12.74 -2.96
CA LEU A 241 6.04 -12.91 -1.68
C LEU A 241 6.95 -11.71 -1.47
N THR A 242 6.62 -10.91 -0.47
CA THR A 242 7.41 -9.74 -0.06
C THR A 242 8.42 -10.11 1.03
N PRO A 243 9.52 -9.36 1.19
CA PRO A 243 10.49 -9.57 2.28
C PRO A 243 9.86 -9.47 3.68
N THR A 244 8.77 -8.70 3.79
CA THR A 244 7.94 -8.56 5.00
C THR A 244 6.55 -9.13 4.73
N MET A 245 6.15 -10.19 5.41
CA MET A 245 4.79 -10.78 5.32
C MET A 245 4.20 -11.03 6.70
N THR A 246 2.92 -10.74 6.88
CA THR A 246 2.19 -11.02 8.14
C THR A 246 1.84 -12.50 8.28
N TRP A 247 1.60 -12.96 9.52
CA TRP A 247 1.11 -14.32 9.80
C TRP A 247 -0.16 -14.65 9.02
N LEU A 248 -1.07 -13.67 8.89
CA LEU A 248 -2.30 -13.85 8.13
C LEU A 248 -2.00 -14.13 6.65
N GLN A 249 -1.06 -13.40 6.05
CA GLN A 249 -0.65 -13.61 4.66
C GLN A 249 -0.03 -14.99 4.46
N VAL A 250 0.93 -15.38 5.32
CA VAL A 250 1.65 -16.65 5.21
C VAL A 250 0.72 -17.85 5.40
N VAL A 251 -0.13 -17.81 6.43
CA VAL A 251 -1.10 -18.88 6.71
C VAL A 251 -2.12 -18.99 5.59
N ALA A 252 -2.68 -17.88 5.12
CA ALA A 252 -3.66 -17.89 4.04
C ALA A 252 -3.05 -18.39 2.72
N TYR A 253 -1.84 -17.96 2.38
CA TYR A 253 -1.10 -18.42 1.21
C TYR A 253 -0.88 -19.94 1.27
N ALA A 254 -0.32 -20.44 2.38
CA ALA A 254 -0.02 -21.86 2.55
C ALA A 254 -1.30 -22.71 2.59
N ALA A 255 -2.33 -22.29 3.31
CA ALA A 255 -3.60 -23.00 3.41
C ALA A 255 -4.33 -23.07 2.06
N TYR A 256 -4.41 -21.94 1.35
CA TYR A 256 -5.00 -21.90 0.01
C TYR A 256 -4.27 -22.83 -0.94
N LEU A 257 -2.93 -22.73 -1.00
CA LEU A 257 -2.12 -23.57 -1.88
C LEU A 257 -2.28 -25.06 -1.53
N ALA A 258 -2.19 -25.43 -0.26
CA ALA A 258 -2.32 -26.81 0.18
C ALA A 258 -3.68 -27.40 -0.16
N VAL A 259 -4.78 -26.69 0.11
CA VAL A 259 -6.14 -27.18 -0.15
C VAL A 259 -6.44 -27.21 -1.64
N VAL A 260 -6.26 -26.08 -2.34
CA VAL A 260 -6.67 -25.94 -3.74
C VAL A 260 -5.79 -26.76 -4.67
N MET A 261 -4.47 -26.78 -4.46
CA MET A 261 -3.56 -27.61 -5.27
C MET A 261 -3.84 -29.10 -5.03
N THR A 262 -4.11 -29.53 -3.79
CA THR A 262 -4.43 -30.92 -3.50
C THR A 262 -5.73 -31.35 -4.17
N LEU A 263 -6.79 -30.54 -4.11
CA LEU A 263 -8.05 -30.80 -4.82
C LEU A 263 -7.86 -30.81 -6.34
N PHE A 264 -7.03 -29.89 -6.85
CA PHE A 264 -6.70 -29.81 -8.26
C PHE A 264 -5.95 -31.08 -8.72
N VAL A 265 -4.89 -31.50 -8.03
CA VAL A 265 -4.11 -32.70 -8.38
C VAL A 265 -4.91 -34.00 -8.16
N ARG A 266 -5.69 -34.11 -7.07
CA ARG A 266 -6.54 -35.29 -6.83
C ARG A 266 -7.58 -35.51 -7.92
N GLY A 267 -8.16 -34.45 -8.45
CA GLY A 267 -9.05 -34.57 -9.61
C GLY A 267 -8.33 -35.01 -10.90
N VAL A 268 -6.98 -35.03 -10.96
CA VAL A 268 -6.21 -35.48 -12.14
C VAL A 268 -6.19 -37.01 -12.15
N ARG A 269 -6.24 -37.61 -10.97
CA ARG A 269 -6.09 -39.06 -10.75
C ARG A 269 -7.41 -39.84 -10.87
N THR A 270 -8.52 -39.20 -11.26
CA THR A 270 -9.80 -39.91 -11.47
C THR A 270 -9.80 -40.64 -12.82
N THR A 271 -9.90 -41.97 -12.75
CA THR A 271 -9.90 -42.96 -13.85
C THR A 271 -10.90 -42.61 -14.95
N PRO A 272 -10.61 -42.89 -16.24
CA PRO A 272 -11.56 -42.65 -17.33
C PRO A 272 -12.89 -43.39 -17.09
N PRO A 273 -14.06 -42.76 -17.27
CA PRO A 273 -15.30 -43.49 -17.31
C PRO A 273 -15.31 -44.42 -18.54
N LYS A 274 -15.83 -45.63 -18.34
CA LYS A 274 -16.11 -46.63 -19.38
C LYS A 274 -16.89 -45.98 -20.53
N PRO A 275 -16.57 -46.26 -21.82
CA PRO A 275 -17.30 -45.70 -22.95
C PRO A 275 -18.79 -45.98 -22.81
N ALA A 276 -19.60 -44.93 -22.82
CA ALA A 276 -21.05 -45.05 -22.89
C ALA A 276 -21.43 -45.55 -24.29
N GLU A 277 -22.18 -46.64 -24.31
CA GLU A 277 -22.73 -47.31 -25.47
C GLU A 277 -23.60 -46.35 -26.30
N GLU A 278 -23.33 -46.25 -27.61
CA GLU A 278 -24.13 -45.46 -28.55
C GLU A 278 -25.59 -45.92 -28.51
N ARG A 279 -26.49 -45.03 -28.07
CA ARG A 279 -27.92 -45.19 -28.33
C ARG A 279 -28.23 -44.66 -29.74
N PRO A 280 -28.98 -45.41 -30.57
CA PRO A 280 -29.27 -45.01 -31.94
C PRO A 280 -30.16 -43.75 -31.98
N ALA A 281 -29.90 -42.91 -32.99
CA ALA A 281 -30.58 -41.65 -33.24
C ALA A 281 -32.09 -41.84 -33.38
N GLY A 282 -32.86 -41.21 -32.47
CA GLY A 282 -34.30 -41.05 -32.62
C GLY A 282 -34.64 -39.92 -33.60
N GLU A 283 -35.63 -40.15 -34.45
CA GLU A 283 -36.13 -39.21 -35.46
C GLU A 283 -36.50 -37.83 -34.90
N PRO A 284 -36.37 -36.75 -35.69
CA PRO A 284 -36.70 -35.40 -35.25
C PRO A 284 -38.21 -35.21 -35.10
N LYS A 285 -38.67 -35.04 -33.87
CA LYS A 285 -40.04 -34.58 -33.56
C LYS A 285 -40.18 -33.10 -33.91
N ALA A 286 -41.06 -32.78 -34.86
CA ALA A 286 -41.43 -31.42 -35.23
C ALA A 286 -42.02 -30.66 -34.02
N ALA A 287 -41.37 -29.55 -33.64
CA ALA A 287 -41.86 -28.65 -32.61
C ALA A 287 -42.79 -27.58 -33.22
N ARG A 288 -43.99 -27.48 -32.64
CA ARG A 288 -45.09 -26.57 -32.94
C ARG A 288 -44.73 -25.11 -32.58
N PRO A 289 -45.29 -24.08 -33.25
CA PRO A 289 -44.91 -22.70 -32.96
C PRO A 289 -45.60 -22.21 -31.68
N GLU A 290 -44.81 -21.81 -30.68
CA GLU A 290 -45.33 -21.09 -29.52
C GLU A 290 -45.09 -19.58 -29.63
N ARG A 291 -46.11 -18.85 -29.16
CA ARG A 291 -46.36 -17.42 -29.32
C ARG A 291 -45.23 -16.54 -28.79
N ARG A 292 -44.85 -15.55 -29.61
CA ARG A 292 -44.05 -14.37 -29.23
C ARG A 292 -44.71 -13.61 -28.07
N ARG A 293 -43.97 -13.44 -26.97
CA ARG A 293 -44.10 -12.30 -26.06
C ARG A 293 -42.79 -11.51 -26.07
N PRO A 294 -42.81 -10.17 -25.96
CA PRO A 294 -41.63 -9.35 -26.15
C PRO A 294 -40.78 -9.35 -24.87
N VAL A 295 -39.82 -10.27 -24.78
CA VAL A 295 -38.78 -10.28 -23.73
C VAL A 295 -37.59 -9.44 -24.21
N TRP A 296 -37.83 -8.17 -24.53
CA TRP A 296 -36.78 -7.20 -24.85
C TRP A 296 -36.62 -6.09 -23.80
N VAL A 297 -37.42 -6.11 -22.72
CA VAL A 297 -37.38 -5.04 -21.72
C VAL A 297 -36.42 -5.32 -20.55
N VAL A 298 -35.96 -6.56 -20.36
CA VAL A 298 -35.05 -6.90 -19.24
C VAL A 298 -33.55 -6.72 -19.57
N PRO A 299 -33.01 -6.95 -20.79
CA PRO A 299 -31.58 -6.77 -21.03
C PRO A 299 -31.18 -5.30 -21.28
N ALA A 300 -32.10 -4.44 -21.70
CA ALA A 300 -31.80 -3.03 -21.98
C ALA A 300 -31.61 -2.22 -20.68
N VAL A 301 -32.30 -2.57 -19.60
CA VAL A 301 -32.21 -1.84 -18.32
C VAL A 301 -30.91 -2.19 -17.57
N VAL A 302 -30.40 -3.42 -17.69
CA VAL A 302 -29.13 -3.83 -17.05
C VAL A 302 -27.90 -3.29 -17.80
N VAL A 303 -28.01 -2.96 -19.10
CA VAL A 303 -26.91 -2.39 -19.91
C VAL A 303 -26.96 -0.86 -19.94
N ALA A 304 -28.15 -0.25 -19.96
CA ALA A 304 -28.27 1.21 -20.01
C ALA A 304 -28.03 1.87 -18.65
N VAL A 305 -28.39 1.23 -17.53
CA VAL A 305 -28.25 1.87 -16.20
C VAL A 305 -26.79 2.07 -15.79
N PRO A 306 -25.85 1.12 -15.95
CA PRO A 306 -24.43 1.37 -15.66
C PRO A 306 -23.79 2.32 -16.67
N ALA A 307 -24.20 2.29 -17.95
CA ALA A 307 -23.66 3.19 -18.98
C ALA A 307 -24.19 4.63 -18.84
N VAL A 308 -25.44 4.80 -18.40
CA VAL A 308 -26.05 6.10 -18.10
C VAL A 308 -25.58 6.60 -16.73
N LEU A 309 -25.36 5.73 -15.73
CA LEU A 309 -24.72 6.11 -14.47
C LEU A 309 -23.24 6.45 -14.67
N ALA A 310 -22.51 5.73 -15.52
CA ALA A 310 -21.14 6.09 -15.91
C ALA A 310 -21.12 7.38 -16.73
N GLY A 311 -22.09 7.57 -17.64
CA GLY A 311 -22.29 8.82 -18.36
C GLY A 311 -22.67 9.98 -17.44
N LEU A 312 -23.50 9.76 -16.41
CA LEU A 312 -23.86 10.74 -15.39
C LEU A 312 -22.68 11.03 -14.47
N VAL A 313 -21.91 10.03 -14.05
CA VAL A 313 -20.72 10.22 -13.21
C VAL A 313 -19.65 10.97 -14.00
N VAL A 314 -19.44 10.67 -15.29
CA VAL A 314 -18.52 11.42 -16.16
C VAL A 314 -19.05 12.82 -16.50
N ALA A 315 -20.36 13.01 -16.63
CA ALA A 315 -20.96 14.32 -16.93
C ALA A 315 -21.18 15.21 -15.69
N LEU A 316 -21.32 14.62 -14.49
CA LEU A 316 -21.48 15.32 -13.20
C LEU A 316 -20.16 15.42 -12.43
N SER A 317 -19.16 14.59 -12.77
CA SER A 317 -17.78 14.85 -12.39
C SER A 317 -17.39 16.15 -13.06
N ARG A 318 -17.13 17.18 -12.26
CA ARG A 318 -16.55 18.42 -12.76
C ARG A 318 -15.33 18.02 -13.60
N PRO A 319 -15.23 18.44 -14.87
CA PRO A 319 -14.04 18.17 -15.65
C PRO A 319 -12.84 18.64 -14.83
N LYS A 320 -11.90 17.73 -14.60
CA LYS A 320 -10.57 18.04 -14.11
C LYS A 320 -10.10 19.26 -14.91
N PRO A 321 -9.67 20.36 -14.26
CA PRO A 321 -9.12 21.49 -15.00
C PRO A 321 -8.07 20.92 -15.94
N ALA A 322 -8.26 21.10 -17.25
CA ALA A 322 -7.24 20.73 -18.21
C ALA A 322 -5.94 21.40 -17.73
N GLY A 323 -4.86 20.62 -17.56
CA GLY A 323 -3.57 21.19 -17.23
C GLY A 323 -3.26 22.24 -18.29
N ASP A 324 -3.19 23.51 -17.89
CA ASP A 324 -3.13 24.66 -18.81
C ASP A 324 -1.82 24.64 -19.63
N GLN A 325 -0.86 23.75 -19.27
CA GLN A 325 0.43 23.57 -19.91
C GLN A 325 1.12 22.27 -19.44
N THR A 326 1.72 21.54 -20.40
CA THR A 326 2.72 20.50 -20.10
C THR A 326 4.10 21.14 -19.98
N VAL A 327 4.75 20.92 -18.85
CA VAL A 327 6.08 21.40 -18.54
C VAL A 327 7.03 20.20 -18.55
N ALA A 328 7.97 20.18 -19.50
CA ALA A 328 8.96 19.12 -19.58
C ALA A 328 10.16 19.40 -18.67
N VAL A 329 10.66 18.32 -18.07
CA VAL A 329 11.84 18.32 -17.20
C VAL A 329 12.83 17.25 -17.65
N SER A 330 14.12 17.52 -17.51
CA SER A 330 15.24 16.60 -17.77
C SER A 330 16.48 17.07 -16.99
N GLU A 331 17.58 16.33 -17.12
CA GLU A 331 18.86 16.65 -16.50
C GLU A 331 19.51 17.94 -16.99
N THR A 332 19.07 18.46 -18.14
CA THR A 332 19.66 19.64 -18.79
C THR A 332 18.64 20.75 -19.07
N GLU A 333 17.34 20.45 -19.01
CA GLU A 333 16.26 21.38 -19.32
C GLU A 333 15.16 21.26 -18.27
N CYS A 334 14.87 22.35 -17.56
CA CYS A 334 13.76 22.42 -16.60
C CYS A 334 12.79 23.52 -17.04
N GLY A 335 11.49 23.24 -17.05
CA GLY A 335 10.49 24.25 -17.34
C GLY A 335 10.16 24.44 -18.82
N LYS A 336 10.51 23.52 -19.72
CA LYS A 336 10.19 23.66 -21.15
C LYS A 336 8.67 23.61 -21.35
N GLY A 337 8.12 24.62 -22.01
CA GLY A 337 6.68 24.79 -22.14
C GLY A 337 6.05 25.69 -21.08
N PHE A 338 6.83 26.14 -20.07
CA PHE A 338 6.35 27.04 -19.03
C PHE A 338 6.08 28.45 -19.56
N ARG A 339 4.83 28.88 -19.38
CA ARG A 339 4.29 30.21 -19.69
C ARG A 339 3.79 30.85 -18.40
N ALA A 340 3.67 32.18 -18.40
CA ALA A 340 3.15 32.94 -17.27
C ALA A 340 1.78 32.39 -16.83
N PRO A 341 1.70 31.78 -15.62
CA PRO A 341 0.43 31.28 -15.12
C PRO A 341 -0.51 32.42 -14.75
N LYS A 342 -1.80 32.14 -14.73
CA LYS A 342 -2.79 33.08 -14.20
C LYS A 342 -2.78 33.03 -12.67
N PRO A 343 -3.07 34.13 -11.97
CA PRO A 343 -3.27 34.10 -10.53
C PRO A 343 -4.40 33.15 -10.13
N GLY A 344 -4.26 32.49 -8.99
CA GLY A 344 -5.19 31.51 -8.44
C GLY A 344 -4.61 30.10 -8.39
N ARG A 345 -5.46 29.11 -8.08
CA ARG A 345 -5.08 27.69 -8.09
C ARG A 345 -4.86 27.24 -9.53
N GLN A 346 -3.68 26.71 -9.82
CA GLN A 346 -3.26 26.27 -11.15
C GLN A 346 -2.80 24.82 -11.09
N THR A 347 -3.00 24.09 -12.18
CA THR A 347 -2.52 22.72 -12.35
C THR A 347 -1.52 22.69 -13.51
N PHE A 348 -0.32 22.16 -13.25
CA PHE A 348 0.76 22.02 -14.21
C PHE A 348 1.02 20.54 -14.47
N GLN A 349 1.09 20.13 -15.73
CA GLN A 349 1.45 18.76 -16.09
C GLN A 349 2.96 18.63 -16.21
N MET A 350 3.61 18.02 -15.23
CA MET A 350 5.06 17.85 -15.19
C MET A 350 5.43 16.54 -15.85
N ARG A 351 6.16 16.60 -16.98
CA ARG A 351 6.59 15.42 -17.74
C ARG A 351 8.10 15.24 -17.69
N ASN A 352 8.56 14.11 -17.19
CA ASN A 352 9.99 13.78 -17.23
C ASN A 352 10.36 13.20 -18.60
N THR A 353 11.22 13.93 -19.30
CA THR A 353 11.77 13.58 -20.61
C THR A 353 13.23 13.13 -20.54
N GLY A 354 13.83 13.19 -19.35
CA GLY A 354 15.18 12.73 -19.05
C GLY A 354 15.28 11.24 -18.77
N GLY A 355 16.49 10.79 -18.49
CA GLY A 355 16.81 9.40 -18.13
C GLY A 355 16.85 9.14 -16.62
N LYS A 356 16.78 10.18 -15.79
CA LYS A 356 16.84 10.10 -14.33
C LYS A 356 15.55 10.58 -13.66
N THR A 357 15.23 10.02 -12.51
CA THR A 357 14.22 10.55 -11.61
C THR A 357 14.59 11.98 -11.20
N SER A 358 13.61 12.88 -11.10
CA SER A 358 13.84 14.27 -10.72
C SER A 358 12.80 14.72 -9.69
N GLU A 359 13.24 15.45 -8.69
CA GLU A 359 12.36 16.32 -7.91
C GLU A 359 12.10 17.60 -8.68
N VAL A 360 10.89 18.14 -8.57
CA VAL A 360 10.48 19.32 -9.32
C VAL A 360 9.74 20.29 -8.41
N TYR A 361 10.22 21.53 -8.39
CA TYR A 361 9.73 22.60 -7.51
C TYR A 361 9.28 23.81 -8.33
N LEU A 362 8.11 24.36 -8.00
CA LEU A 362 7.74 25.72 -8.39
C LEU A 362 8.25 26.68 -7.32
N ILE A 363 9.23 27.51 -7.65
CA ILE A 363 9.92 28.37 -6.67
C ILE A 363 9.82 29.85 -7.00
N ASP A 364 10.00 30.70 -5.99
CA ASP A 364 10.53 32.04 -6.19
C ASP A 364 12.05 31.95 -6.41
N PRO A 365 12.58 32.35 -7.58
CA PRO A 365 14.01 32.21 -7.86
C PRO A 365 14.91 33.11 -7.00
N SER A 366 14.37 34.12 -6.31
CA SER A 366 15.12 35.04 -5.45
C SER A 366 15.24 34.55 -4.00
N THR A 367 14.21 33.86 -3.50
CA THR A 367 14.13 33.39 -2.10
C THR A 367 14.16 31.87 -1.97
N SER A 368 14.11 31.12 -3.08
CA SER A 368 13.90 29.67 -3.14
C SER A 368 12.58 29.19 -2.51
N ALA A 369 11.67 30.09 -2.14
CA ALA A 369 10.40 29.73 -1.52
C ALA A 369 9.55 28.86 -2.46
N VAL A 370 9.05 27.73 -1.98
CA VAL A 370 8.37 26.69 -2.76
C VAL A 370 6.85 26.89 -2.72
N TYR A 371 6.20 26.88 -3.88
CA TYR A 371 4.75 27.02 -4.03
C TYR A 371 4.04 25.70 -4.36
N GLY A 372 4.81 24.66 -4.67
CA GLY A 372 4.35 23.32 -4.94
C GLY A 372 5.49 22.45 -5.48
N GLU A 373 5.41 21.16 -5.24
CA GLU A 373 6.46 20.21 -5.57
C GLU A 373 5.92 18.86 -6.06
N ILE A 374 6.76 18.14 -6.79
CA ILE A 374 6.62 16.72 -7.07
C ILE A 374 7.93 16.06 -6.67
N GLU A 375 7.83 15.12 -5.75
CA GLU A 375 8.93 14.25 -5.39
C GLU A 375 8.97 13.02 -6.28
N GLY A 376 10.17 12.62 -6.67
CA GLY A 376 10.38 11.35 -7.38
C GLY A 376 9.70 11.25 -8.75
N LEU A 377 9.71 12.29 -9.59
CA LEU A 377 9.16 12.20 -10.95
C LEU A 377 10.02 11.26 -11.83
N ALA A 378 9.60 10.01 -12.00
CA ALA A 378 10.36 8.98 -12.71
C ALA A 378 10.47 9.23 -14.23
N PRO A 379 11.52 8.71 -14.91
CA PRO A 379 11.71 8.87 -16.35
C PRO A 379 10.48 8.45 -17.18
N GLY A 380 10.08 9.27 -18.14
CA GLY A 380 8.96 8.99 -19.04
C GLY A 380 7.56 9.17 -18.44
N THR A 381 7.44 9.48 -17.14
CA THR A 381 6.16 9.68 -16.46
C THR A 381 5.64 11.12 -16.57
N THR A 382 4.37 11.32 -16.26
CA THR A 382 3.75 12.65 -16.17
C THR A 382 2.88 12.72 -14.93
N ARG A 383 3.06 13.75 -14.10
CA ARG A 383 2.28 13.98 -12.89
C ARG A 383 1.74 15.41 -12.87
N ASP A 384 0.58 15.59 -12.27
CA ASP A 384 0.01 16.92 -12.06
C ASP A 384 0.59 17.54 -10.79
N LEU A 385 1.04 18.78 -10.89
CA LEU A 385 1.40 19.63 -9.75
C LEU A 385 0.35 20.73 -9.61
N VAL A 386 -0.27 20.81 -8.44
CA VAL A 386 -1.26 21.85 -8.14
C VAL A 386 -0.63 22.89 -7.22
N ALA A 387 -0.57 24.14 -7.66
CA ALA A 387 -0.01 25.24 -6.87
C ALA A 387 -0.93 26.47 -6.91
N THR A 388 -0.92 27.25 -5.83
CA THR A 388 -1.60 28.56 -5.81
C THR A 388 -0.62 29.63 -6.21
N VAL A 389 -0.88 30.28 -7.35
CA VAL A 389 -0.04 31.34 -7.91
C VAL A 389 -0.61 32.71 -7.52
N ALA A 390 0.22 33.56 -6.95
CA ALA A 390 -0.05 34.96 -6.62
C ALA A 390 0.78 35.92 -7.49
N GLY A 391 0.60 37.22 -7.30
CA GLY A 391 1.51 38.21 -7.87
C GLY A 391 2.94 38.00 -7.34
N GLY A 392 3.91 37.83 -8.24
CA GLY A 392 5.28 37.48 -7.86
C GLY A 392 6.12 36.93 -9.01
N THR A 393 7.32 36.45 -8.69
CA THR A 393 8.24 35.80 -9.63
C THR A 393 8.31 34.30 -9.41
N TYR A 394 8.29 33.54 -10.49
CA TYR A 394 8.27 32.08 -10.45
C TYR A 394 9.28 31.46 -11.41
N ALA A 395 9.88 30.35 -11.01
CA ALA A 395 10.69 29.50 -11.87
C ALA A 395 10.48 28.03 -11.50
N TRP A 396 10.71 27.12 -12.44
CA TRP A 396 10.83 25.70 -12.14
C TRP A 396 12.27 25.37 -11.74
N ARG A 397 12.45 24.64 -10.65
CA ARG A 397 13.74 24.05 -10.28
C ARG A 397 13.61 22.54 -10.28
N CYS A 398 14.43 21.87 -11.07
CA CYS A 398 14.43 20.42 -11.23
C CYS A 398 15.74 19.87 -10.67
N VAL A 399 15.67 18.86 -9.81
CA VAL A 399 16.83 18.23 -9.17
C VAL A 399 16.87 16.74 -9.54
N PRO A 400 17.64 16.35 -10.57
CA PRO A 400 17.80 14.95 -10.96
C PRO A 400 18.60 14.16 -9.91
N THR A 401 18.28 12.88 -9.73
CA THR A 401 19.02 12.01 -8.80
C THR A 401 20.51 11.94 -9.15
N GLY A 402 21.36 12.32 -8.19
CA GLY A 402 22.82 12.41 -8.38
C GLY A 402 23.26 13.42 -9.46
N GLY A 403 22.42 14.42 -9.76
CA GLY A 403 22.68 15.50 -10.71
C GLY A 403 22.68 16.88 -10.04
N ARG A 404 22.99 17.92 -10.81
CA ARG A 404 22.89 19.32 -10.35
C ARG A 404 21.49 19.87 -10.62
N ALA A 405 21.03 20.78 -9.77
CA ALA A 405 19.78 21.48 -9.98
C ALA A 405 19.80 22.30 -11.28
N VAL A 406 18.72 22.23 -12.05
CA VAL A 406 18.48 23.04 -13.26
C VAL A 406 17.29 23.95 -13.00
N THR A 407 17.47 25.26 -13.16
CA THR A 407 16.40 26.25 -12.94
C THR A 407 15.96 26.84 -14.28
N SER A 408 14.65 26.94 -14.50
CA SER A 408 14.07 27.54 -15.71
C SER A 408 14.26 29.05 -15.74
N ARG A 409 13.88 29.68 -16.85
CA ARG A 409 13.68 31.13 -16.89
C ARG A 409 12.67 31.57 -15.83
N THR A 410 12.89 32.75 -15.26
CA THR A 410 11.95 33.42 -14.38
C THR A 410 10.76 33.97 -15.16
N VAL A 411 9.56 33.84 -14.58
CA VAL A 411 8.33 34.40 -15.11
C VAL A 411 7.64 35.25 -14.05
N THR A 412 7.18 36.43 -14.43
CA THR A 412 6.48 37.35 -13.54
C THR A 412 4.98 37.23 -13.74
N VAL A 413 4.24 37.11 -12.64
CA VAL A 413 2.77 37.10 -12.61
C VAL A 413 2.31 38.39 -11.93
N SER A 414 1.36 39.08 -12.56
CA SER A 414 0.78 40.32 -12.05
C SER A 414 -0.64 40.08 -11.52
N GLY A 415 -0.96 40.65 -10.35
CA GLY A 415 -2.27 40.49 -9.71
C GLY A 415 -2.44 39.18 -8.95
N GLY A 416 -3.56 39.05 -8.20
CA GLY A 416 -3.83 37.92 -7.30
C GLY A 416 -3.57 38.26 -5.82
N GLY A 417 -4.27 37.57 -4.92
CA GLY A 417 -4.06 37.67 -3.47
C GLY A 417 -2.72 37.03 -3.04
N ALA A 418 -2.48 36.90 -1.74
CA ALA A 418 -1.25 36.26 -1.24
C ALA A 418 -1.30 34.73 -1.43
N ALA A 419 -0.25 34.16 -2.03
CA ALA A 419 0.05 32.73 -1.94
C ALA A 419 0.90 32.49 -0.69
N LYS A 420 0.75 31.33 -0.06
CA LYS A 420 1.58 30.90 1.07
C LYS A 420 2.67 29.96 0.55
N PRO A 421 3.88 30.44 0.24
CA PRO A 421 4.98 29.55 -0.07
C PRO A 421 5.53 28.91 1.21
N VAL A 422 6.16 27.76 1.06
CA VAL A 422 6.99 27.12 2.08
C VAL A 422 8.42 27.58 1.89
N VAL A 423 9.05 28.08 2.95
CA VAL A 423 10.48 28.43 2.92
C VAL A 423 11.27 27.14 3.12
N PRO A 424 12.03 26.66 2.12
CA PRO A 424 12.72 25.38 2.24
C PRO A 424 13.72 25.41 3.41
N VAL A 425 13.98 24.24 3.96
CA VAL A 425 15.00 24.02 4.99
C VAL A 425 16.14 23.24 4.36
N SER A 426 17.37 23.63 4.70
CA SER A 426 18.58 22.88 4.36
C SER A 426 19.07 22.08 5.57
N GLU A 427 19.90 21.06 5.33
CA GLU A 427 20.64 20.38 6.41
C GLU A 427 21.43 21.36 7.28
N GLN A 428 21.98 22.43 6.67
CA GLN A 428 22.75 23.45 7.36
C GLN A 428 21.90 24.27 8.34
N ASP A 429 20.61 24.50 8.04
CA ASP A 429 19.68 25.20 8.93
C ASP A 429 19.34 24.34 10.17
N LEU A 430 19.26 23.02 9.99
CA LEU A 430 19.00 22.05 11.06
C LEU A 430 20.26 21.67 11.86
N ALA A 431 21.46 21.99 11.37
CA ALA A 431 22.71 21.64 12.05
C ALA A 431 22.81 22.19 13.48
N ALA A 432 22.37 23.43 13.73
CA ALA A 432 22.38 24.02 15.07
C ALA A 432 21.33 23.39 16.00
N PRO A 433 20.05 23.25 15.61
CA PRO A 433 19.06 22.47 16.35
C PRO A 433 19.52 21.05 16.67
N LEU A 434 20.08 20.34 15.68
CA LEU A 434 20.57 18.97 15.85
C LEU A 434 21.69 18.89 16.86
N LYS A 435 22.66 19.81 16.81
CA LYS A 435 23.74 19.87 17.80
C LYS A 435 23.19 20.12 19.22
N ALA A 436 22.22 21.02 19.37
CA ALA A 436 21.60 21.30 20.65
C ALA A 436 20.86 20.05 21.18
N TYR A 437 20.11 19.37 20.33
CA TYR A 437 19.40 18.14 20.69
C TYR A 437 20.36 16.99 21.03
N LYS A 438 21.42 16.77 20.26
CA LYS A 438 22.47 15.78 20.60
C LYS A 438 23.09 16.05 21.98
N THR A 439 23.30 17.32 22.33
CA THR A 439 23.81 17.70 23.66
C THR A 439 22.83 17.33 24.76
N TYR A 440 21.53 17.57 24.56
CA TYR A 440 20.47 17.14 25.47
C TYR A 440 20.44 15.62 25.65
N VAL A 441 20.50 14.86 24.55
CA VAL A 441 20.54 13.40 24.57
C VAL A 441 21.79 12.88 25.29
N GLU A 442 22.97 13.44 25.04
CA GLU A 442 24.20 13.04 25.74
C GLU A 442 24.10 13.22 27.27
N GLN A 443 23.55 14.35 27.72
CA GLN A 443 23.32 14.61 29.16
C GLN A 443 22.27 13.67 29.75
N GLY A 444 21.21 13.38 28.99
CA GLY A 444 20.19 12.40 29.33
C GLY A 444 20.78 10.99 29.47
N LEU A 445 21.64 10.58 28.54
CA LEU A 445 22.32 9.28 28.58
C LEU A 445 23.30 9.19 29.75
N ASP A 446 24.02 10.26 30.10
CA ASP A 446 24.86 10.29 31.31
C ASP A 446 24.03 10.08 32.60
N THR A 447 22.83 10.68 32.63
CA THR A 447 21.87 10.52 33.73
C THR A 447 21.31 9.09 33.76
N LEU A 448 20.89 8.58 32.60
CA LEU A 448 20.35 7.23 32.43
C LEU A 448 21.35 6.16 32.88
N VAL A 449 22.62 6.29 32.50
CA VAL A 449 23.70 5.38 32.93
C VAL A 449 23.85 5.35 34.45
N THR A 450 23.66 6.48 35.12
CA THR A 450 23.72 6.55 36.59
C THR A 450 22.49 5.89 37.22
N GLN A 451 21.30 6.13 36.67
CA GLN A 451 20.06 5.57 37.18
C GLN A 451 19.94 4.06 36.96
N THR A 452 20.34 3.54 35.79
CA THR A 452 20.32 2.09 35.51
C THR A 452 21.34 1.33 36.37
N ARG A 453 22.48 1.94 36.71
CA ARG A 453 23.40 1.38 37.72
C ARG A 453 22.79 1.35 39.12
N THR A 454 22.05 2.39 39.50
CA THR A 454 21.38 2.43 40.80
C THR A 454 20.30 1.33 40.89
N LEU A 455 19.52 1.15 39.82
CA LEU A 455 18.57 0.06 39.68
C LEU A 455 19.24 -1.32 39.79
N ASP A 456 20.36 -1.52 39.08
CA ASP A 456 21.15 -2.76 39.13
C ASP A 456 21.65 -3.03 40.56
N ASP A 457 22.22 -2.01 41.22
CA ASP A 457 22.70 -2.13 42.61
C ASP A 457 21.56 -2.51 43.57
N ASP A 458 20.37 -1.92 43.43
CA ASP A 458 19.24 -2.27 44.29
C ASP A 458 18.70 -3.68 44.03
N ILE A 459 18.68 -4.13 42.78
CA ILE A 459 18.33 -5.52 42.44
C ILE A 459 19.40 -6.50 42.97
N GLU A 460 20.69 -6.17 42.84
CA GLU A 460 21.80 -7.00 43.34
C GLU A 460 21.67 -7.27 44.84
N HIS A 461 21.34 -6.23 45.62
CA HIS A 461 21.18 -6.29 47.07
C HIS A 461 19.77 -6.72 47.53
N GLY A 462 18.85 -6.99 46.61
CA GLY A 462 17.50 -7.46 46.90
C GLY A 462 16.54 -6.40 47.43
N HIS A 463 16.82 -5.11 47.20
CA HIS A 463 15.95 -4.00 47.57
C HIS A 463 14.83 -3.76 46.53
N LEU A 464 13.99 -4.76 46.28
CA LEU A 464 13.01 -4.72 45.17
C LEU A 464 12.01 -3.57 45.26
N ASP A 465 11.66 -3.10 46.45
CA ASP A 465 10.76 -1.95 46.61
C ASP A 465 11.39 -0.64 46.12
N LYS A 466 12.70 -0.45 46.37
CA LYS A 466 13.44 0.70 45.83
C LYS A 466 13.68 0.55 44.34
N ALA A 467 14.00 -0.68 43.89
CA ALA A 467 14.17 -0.99 42.47
C ALA A 467 12.96 -0.58 41.63
N ARG A 468 11.71 -0.72 42.13
CA ARG A 468 10.51 -0.22 41.42
C ARG A 468 10.52 1.30 41.23
N THR A 469 10.94 2.06 42.23
CA THR A 469 11.04 3.53 42.15
C THR A 469 12.18 3.95 41.23
N ASP A 470 13.32 3.29 41.31
CA ASP A 470 14.49 3.61 40.49
C ASP A 470 14.30 3.17 39.03
N TRP A 471 13.58 2.06 38.79
CA TRP A 471 13.15 1.64 37.46
C TRP A 471 12.31 2.73 36.79
N LEU A 472 11.28 3.25 37.46
CA LEU A 472 10.43 4.30 36.88
C LEU A 472 11.22 5.58 36.62
N THR A 473 12.14 5.92 37.51
CA THR A 473 13.00 7.10 37.37
C THR A 473 13.93 6.99 36.15
N ALA A 474 14.52 5.81 35.96
CA ALA A 474 15.38 5.50 34.82
C ALA A 474 14.59 5.44 33.50
N HIS A 475 13.45 4.75 33.49
CA HIS A 475 12.61 4.58 32.30
C HIS A 475 12.05 5.92 31.80
N ARG A 476 11.57 6.79 32.69
CA ARG A 476 11.15 8.16 32.32
C ARG A 476 12.28 8.98 31.71
N THR A 477 13.51 8.80 32.20
CA THR A 477 14.67 9.47 31.61
C THR A 477 14.90 8.96 30.20
N TYR A 478 14.87 7.65 29.96
CA TYR A 478 14.98 7.06 28.62
C TYR A 478 13.89 7.56 27.67
N ALA A 479 12.62 7.47 28.07
CA ALA A 479 11.47 7.91 27.27
C ALA A 479 11.56 9.39 26.86
N SER A 480 12.09 10.25 27.74
CA SER A 480 12.27 11.68 27.43
C SER A 480 13.33 11.98 26.36
N LEU A 481 14.16 11.01 25.98
CA LEU A 481 15.15 11.12 24.89
C LEU A 481 14.57 10.74 23.52
N GLY A 482 13.29 10.38 23.48
CA GLY A 482 12.57 9.66 22.42
C GLY A 482 12.62 10.23 21.00
N ALA A 483 13.27 11.35 20.69
CA ALA A 483 13.57 11.67 19.28
C ALA A 483 14.74 10.87 18.70
N ALA A 484 15.48 10.14 19.54
CA ALA A 484 16.71 9.48 19.15
C ALA A 484 16.61 7.95 19.02
N TYR A 485 15.44 7.32 19.22
CA TYR A 485 15.33 5.85 19.16
C TYR A 485 15.76 5.26 17.80
N GLY A 486 15.43 5.93 16.69
CA GLY A 486 15.94 5.53 15.36
C GLY A 486 17.45 5.69 15.21
N THR A 487 18.06 6.61 15.95
CA THR A 487 19.51 6.83 16.03
C THR A 487 20.18 5.82 16.96
N PHE A 488 19.46 5.27 17.95
CA PHE A 488 20.01 4.34 18.93
C PHE A 488 20.31 2.95 18.34
N GLU A 489 19.91 2.68 17.09
CA GLU A 489 20.13 1.39 16.40
C GLU A 489 19.62 0.22 17.26
N ASP A 490 20.36 -0.90 17.31
CA ASP A 490 20.00 -2.09 18.07
C ASP A 490 19.87 -1.86 19.59
N TYR A 491 20.34 -0.74 20.13
CA TYR A 491 20.20 -0.45 21.56
C TYR A 491 18.75 -0.19 21.97
N ASP A 492 17.93 0.37 21.08
CA ASP A 492 16.53 0.67 21.41
C ASP A 492 15.78 -0.63 21.76
N GLN A 493 15.89 -1.65 20.90
CA GLN A 493 15.29 -2.96 21.14
C GLN A 493 15.86 -3.66 22.39
N LYS A 494 17.12 -3.44 22.75
CA LYS A 494 17.73 -4.05 23.95
C LYS A 494 17.33 -3.34 25.24
N ILE A 495 17.13 -2.02 25.18
CA ILE A 495 16.85 -1.19 26.35
C ILE A 495 15.36 -1.13 26.65
N ASP A 496 14.49 -1.07 25.63
CA ASP A 496 13.04 -0.87 25.82
C ASP A 496 12.19 -1.70 24.83
N GLY A 497 12.76 -2.79 24.31
CA GLY A 497 12.06 -3.68 23.38
C GLY A 497 10.92 -4.46 24.03
N ARG A 498 9.80 -4.55 23.31
CA ARG A 498 8.59 -5.26 23.74
C ARG A 498 8.72 -6.77 23.57
N ALA A 499 7.98 -7.52 24.38
CA ALA A 499 7.83 -8.97 24.23
C ALA A 499 7.00 -9.35 22.99
N ASP A 500 6.21 -8.42 22.46
CA ASP A 500 5.32 -8.64 21.32
C ASP A 500 6.08 -9.08 20.07
N GLY A 501 5.65 -10.22 19.50
CA GLY A 501 6.26 -10.79 18.29
C GLY A 501 7.46 -11.70 18.57
N LEU A 502 7.94 -11.79 19.81
CA LEU A 502 8.91 -12.81 20.20
C LEU A 502 8.23 -14.19 20.29
N PRO A 503 8.90 -15.28 19.84
CA PRO A 503 8.33 -16.63 19.82
C PRO A 503 7.73 -17.09 21.15
N ASP A 504 8.38 -16.74 22.27
CA ASP A 504 7.96 -17.14 23.62
C ASP A 504 7.43 -15.97 24.48
N GLY A 505 7.12 -14.82 23.87
CA GLY A 505 6.59 -13.64 24.56
C GLY A 505 7.48 -13.17 25.72
N GLU A 506 6.89 -12.92 26.89
CA GLU A 506 7.59 -12.44 28.09
C GLU A 506 8.55 -13.49 28.69
N ARG A 507 8.51 -14.73 28.19
CA ARG A 507 9.44 -15.80 28.55
C ARG A 507 10.59 -15.96 27.57
N ASP A 508 10.58 -15.20 26.47
CA ASP A 508 11.63 -15.30 25.46
C ASP A 508 12.97 -14.82 26.04
N LYS A 509 14.05 -15.48 25.61
CA LYS A 509 15.42 -15.12 26.01
C LYS A 509 15.85 -13.76 25.48
N ASP A 510 15.21 -13.30 24.38
CA ASP A 510 15.51 -12.03 23.73
C ASP A 510 14.67 -10.88 24.31
N PHE A 511 13.72 -11.18 25.22
CA PHE A 511 13.02 -10.15 25.99
C PHE A 511 13.93 -9.60 27.09
N THR A 512 14.41 -8.37 26.89
CA THR A 512 15.44 -7.72 27.71
C THR A 512 15.04 -6.27 28.06
N GLY A 513 15.92 -5.53 28.74
CA GLY A 513 15.70 -4.10 28.99
C GLY A 513 14.71 -3.78 30.11
N PHE A 514 14.16 -2.57 30.06
CA PHE A 514 13.23 -2.00 31.04
C PHE A 514 11.97 -2.85 31.18
N LEU A 515 11.32 -3.18 30.06
CA LEU A 515 10.06 -3.95 30.05
C LEU A 515 10.25 -5.36 30.63
N ARG A 516 11.40 -6.01 30.38
CA ARG A 516 11.73 -7.29 31.02
C ARG A 516 11.87 -7.18 32.54
N ILE A 517 12.50 -6.11 33.02
CA ILE A 517 12.69 -5.88 34.46
C ILE A 517 11.35 -5.52 35.10
N GLU A 518 10.55 -4.70 34.44
CA GLU A 518 9.18 -4.36 34.85
C GLU A 518 8.35 -5.64 35.05
N TYR A 519 8.28 -6.49 34.02
CA TYR A 519 7.55 -7.74 34.11
C TYR A 519 7.94 -8.53 35.37
N GLY A 520 9.23 -8.69 35.66
CA GLY A 520 9.66 -9.43 36.84
C GLY A 520 9.36 -8.73 38.17
N LEU A 521 9.57 -7.41 38.28
CA LEU A 521 9.35 -6.63 39.51
C LEU A 521 7.87 -6.60 39.94
N TRP A 522 6.94 -6.66 38.97
CA TRP A 522 5.49 -6.62 39.20
C TRP A 522 4.81 -7.99 39.10
N HIS A 523 5.48 -9.04 38.61
CA HIS A 523 4.96 -10.42 38.58
C HIS A 523 5.62 -11.38 39.59
N GLY A 524 6.31 -10.84 40.60
CA GLY A 524 6.77 -11.60 41.77
C GLY A 524 8.05 -12.41 41.56
N GLN A 525 8.87 -12.05 40.55
CA GLN A 525 10.22 -12.59 40.42
C GLN A 525 11.14 -12.06 41.52
N GLY A 526 12.08 -12.89 41.96
CA GLY A 526 13.05 -12.52 42.99
C GLY A 526 14.23 -11.74 42.42
N ALA A 527 15.07 -11.20 43.32
CA ALA A 527 16.32 -10.56 42.95
C ALA A 527 17.22 -11.49 42.11
N ASP A 528 17.28 -12.77 42.46
CA ASP A 528 18.10 -13.77 41.76
C ASP A 528 17.72 -13.90 40.27
N ASP A 529 16.42 -13.76 39.93
CA ASP A 529 15.90 -13.83 38.56
C ASP A 529 16.19 -12.53 37.77
N LEU A 530 16.30 -11.40 38.48
CA LEU A 530 16.39 -10.06 37.90
C LEU A 530 17.82 -9.51 37.78
N ARG A 531 18.80 -10.08 38.51
CA ARG A 531 20.21 -9.64 38.45
C ARG A 531 20.78 -9.62 37.03
N ALA A 532 20.55 -10.69 36.26
CA ALA A 532 21.08 -10.76 34.89
C ALA A 532 20.44 -9.72 33.96
N PRO A 533 19.11 -9.58 33.89
CA PRO A 533 18.45 -8.48 33.17
C PRO A 533 18.90 -7.08 33.59
N ALA A 534 19.04 -6.82 34.89
CA ALA A 534 19.43 -5.50 35.42
C ALA A 534 20.86 -5.11 35.00
N ARG A 535 21.82 -6.03 35.17
CA ARG A 535 23.20 -5.85 34.69
C ARG A 535 23.26 -5.63 33.18
N GLN A 536 22.44 -6.36 32.42
CA GLN A 536 22.36 -6.23 30.96
C GLN A 536 21.86 -4.82 30.58
N LEU A 537 20.77 -4.35 31.18
CA LEU A 537 20.25 -3.00 30.95
C LEU A 537 21.28 -1.91 31.28
N ALA A 538 21.97 -2.01 32.42
CA ALA A 538 23.02 -1.05 32.79
C ALA A 538 24.20 -1.06 31.80
N ALA A 539 24.57 -2.25 31.29
CA ALA A 539 25.60 -2.39 30.28
C ALA A 539 25.16 -1.81 28.92
N ASP A 540 23.92 -2.05 28.50
CA ASP A 540 23.37 -1.54 27.25
C ASP A 540 23.23 -0.01 27.28
N ALA A 541 22.77 0.57 28.40
CA ALA A 541 22.75 2.03 28.59
C ALA A 541 24.15 2.65 28.49
N ALA A 542 25.16 2.02 29.11
CA ALA A 542 26.54 2.47 29.02
C ALA A 542 27.14 2.30 27.60
N GLY A 543 26.77 1.23 26.92
CA GLY A 543 27.11 0.97 25.52
C GLY A 543 26.53 2.04 24.60
N LEU A 544 25.23 2.32 24.73
CA LEU A 544 24.54 3.38 23.99
C LEU A 544 25.20 4.74 24.23
N ARG A 545 25.47 5.10 25.49
CA ARG A 545 26.19 6.36 25.81
C ARG A 545 27.54 6.49 25.12
N THR A 546 28.25 5.37 24.96
CA THR A 546 29.55 5.30 24.29
C THR A 546 29.43 5.38 22.77
N ALA A 547 28.40 4.74 22.20
CA ALA A 547 28.17 4.68 20.77
C ALA A 547 27.56 5.97 20.21
N PHE A 548 26.66 6.62 20.95
CA PHE A 548 25.84 7.74 20.50
C PHE A 548 26.61 8.89 19.83
N PRO A 549 27.79 9.35 20.32
CA PRO A 549 28.53 10.43 19.66
C PRO A 549 28.95 10.11 18.21
N ALA A 550 29.04 8.83 17.85
CA ALA A 550 29.40 8.37 16.51
C ALA A 550 28.18 7.94 15.67
N GLN A 551 26.98 7.85 16.24
CA GLN A 551 25.77 7.45 15.53
C GLN A 551 25.30 8.54 14.56
N ASP A 552 24.87 8.10 13.38
CA ASP A 552 24.33 8.98 12.37
C ASP A 552 22.91 9.39 12.74
N PHE A 553 22.70 10.69 12.88
CA PHE A 553 21.40 11.24 13.26
C PHE A 553 20.95 12.08 12.08
N ASP A 554 19.95 11.60 11.36
CA ASP A 554 19.33 12.34 10.26
C ASP A 554 18.71 13.64 10.81
N PRO A 555 19.18 14.84 10.39
CA PRO A 555 18.57 16.09 10.83
C PRO A 555 17.06 16.19 10.54
N GLY A 556 16.58 15.48 9.50
CA GLY A 556 15.17 15.39 9.13
C GLY A 556 14.29 14.67 10.16
N ASP A 557 14.88 13.85 11.04
CA ASP A 557 14.14 13.18 12.11
C ASP A 557 13.69 14.16 13.19
N LEU A 558 14.41 15.26 13.46
CA LEU A 558 14.02 16.21 14.51
C LEU A 558 12.59 16.75 14.35
N PRO A 559 12.21 17.35 13.20
CA PRO A 559 10.84 17.83 13.01
C PRO A 559 9.82 16.69 12.90
N LEU A 560 10.22 15.52 12.37
CA LEU A 560 9.36 14.35 12.28
C LEU A 560 8.96 13.84 13.68
N ARG A 561 9.95 13.65 14.57
CA ARG A 561 9.77 13.12 15.92
C ARG A 561 8.97 14.06 16.83
N ALA A 562 8.92 15.35 16.52
CA ALA A 562 8.07 16.30 17.24
C ALA A 562 6.57 15.96 17.14
N HIS A 563 6.17 15.19 16.13
CA HIS A 563 4.82 14.62 16.01
C HIS A 563 4.79 13.14 16.46
N GLU A 564 5.68 12.31 15.91
CA GLU A 564 5.60 10.84 16.08
C GLU A 564 5.70 10.36 17.53
N ILE A 565 6.47 11.04 18.39
CA ILE A 565 6.60 10.66 19.81
C ILE A 565 5.22 10.64 20.48
N LEU A 566 4.40 11.67 20.24
CA LEU A 566 3.06 11.75 20.82
C LEU A 566 2.03 10.90 20.08
N GLU A 567 2.26 10.59 18.80
CA GLU A 567 1.43 9.64 18.05
C GLU A 567 1.59 8.23 18.62
N ASN A 568 2.84 7.81 18.85
CA ASN A 568 3.17 6.57 19.55
C ASN A 568 2.64 6.58 20.99
N THR A 569 2.72 7.72 21.69
CA THR A 569 2.14 7.86 23.03
C THR A 569 0.63 7.61 23.01
N LEU A 570 -0.10 8.17 22.05
CA LEU A 570 -1.54 7.94 21.88
C LEU A 570 -1.83 6.48 21.52
N GLN A 571 -1.01 5.86 20.70
CA GLN A 571 -1.20 4.47 20.26
C GLN A 571 -0.91 3.46 21.36
N PHE A 572 0.17 3.65 22.13
CA PHE A 572 0.74 2.65 23.03
C PHE A 572 0.57 2.99 24.50
N GLU A 573 0.97 4.19 24.92
CA GLU A 573 0.96 4.57 26.33
C GLU A 573 -0.45 4.85 26.84
N LEU A 574 -1.27 5.59 26.08
CA LEU A 574 -2.65 5.93 26.49
C LEU A 574 -3.62 4.75 26.34
N THR A 575 -3.19 3.67 25.69
CA THR A 575 -3.92 2.41 25.63
C THR A 575 -3.48 1.43 26.73
N GLY A 576 -2.31 1.64 27.35
CA GLY A 576 -1.69 0.72 28.30
C GLY A 576 -1.08 -0.50 27.62
N ASP A 577 -0.83 -0.43 26.30
CA ASP A 577 -0.40 -1.56 25.48
C ASP A 577 1.06 -1.96 25.75
N THR A 578 1.86 -1.06 26.31
CA THR A 578 3.27 -1.28 26.71
C THR A 578 3.43 -1.60 28.20
N ASP A 579 2.35 -1.70 28.98
CA ASP A 579 2.44 -1.96 30.43
C ASP A 579 2.76 -3.44 30.72
N GLU A 580 3.88 -3.69 31.39
CA GLU A 580 4.26 -5.03 31.86
C GLU A 580 3.89 -5.23 33.34
N GLY A 581 2.89 -4.48 33.82
CA GLY A 581 2.29 -4.61 35.15
C GLY A 581 2.57 -3.47 36.12
N SER A 582 3.37 -2.46 35.74
CA SER A 582 3.65 -1.31 36.62
C SER A 582 2.46 -0.36 36.78
N GLY A 583 1.59 -0.27 35.78
CA GLY A 583 0.52 0.71 35.67
C GLY A 583 1.04 2.14 35.46
N THR A 584 2.23 2.32 34.89
CA THR A 584 2.93 3.61 34.85
C THR A 584 3.01 4.28 33.47
N ASN A 585 2.28 3.81 32.45
CA ASN A 585 2.31 4.41 31.11
C ASN A 585 2.01 5.91 31.08
N LEU A 586 1.19 6.44 32.00
CA LEU A 586 0.95 7.88 32.07
C LEU A 586 2.21 8.68 32.46
N ALA A 587 3.12 8.06 33.21
CA ALA A 587 4.44 8.62 33.51
C ALA A 587 5.36 8.62 32.28
N THR A 588 5.26 7.59 31.44
CA THR A 588 5.93 7.52 30.13
C THR A 588 5.36 8.56 29.17
N ALA A 589 4.04 8.71 29.12
CA ALA A 589 3.37 9.75 28.34
C ALA A 589 3.79 11.17 28.75
N ASP A 590 3.97 11.41 30.06
CA ASP A 590 4.52 12.65 30.59
C ASP A 590 5.98 12.90 30.14
N ALA A 591 6.83 11.86 30.19
CA ALA A 591 8.20 11.94 29.70
C ALA A 591 8.27 12.19 28.18
N ASN A 592 7.42 11.53 27.40
CA ASN A 592 7.30 11.73 25.95
C ASN A 592 6.85 13.15 25.59
N LEU A 593 5.92 13.72 26.38
CA LEU A 593 5.51 15.12 26.24
C LEU A 593 6.66 16.08 26.56
N ALA A 594 7.48 15.79 27.57
CA ALA A 594 8.67 16.57 27.90
C ALA A 594 9.71 16.51 26.76
N GLY A 595 10.01 15.32 26.23
CA GLY A 595 10.92 15.16 25.09
C GLY A 595 10.43 15.89 23.83
N THR A 596 9.12 15.84 23.56
CA THR A 596 8.49 16.59 22.47
C THR A 596 8.66 18.10 22.64
N ARG A 597 8.49 18.62 23.86
CA ARG A 597 8.74 20.04 24.15
C ARG A 597 10.19 20.43 23.91
N GLU A 598 11.17 19.56 24.20
CA GLU A 598 12.56 19.89 23.90
C GLU A 598 12.90 19.90 22.42
N LEU A 599 12.28 19.04 21.61
CA LEU A 599 12.34 19.19 20.16
C LEU A 599 11.78 20.55 19.71
N LEU A 600 10.61 20.93 20.21
CA LEU A 600 10.01 22.23 19.86
C LEU A 600 10.89 23.41 20.32
N THR A 601 11.56 23.30 21.47
CA THR A 601 12.53 24.30 21.96
C THR A 601 13.67 24.49 20.96
N VAL A 602 14.32 23.40 20.50
CA VAL A 602 15.46 23.51 19.58
C VAL A 602 15.04 23.93 18.16
N LEU A 603 13.81 23.60 17.74
CA LEU A 603 13.26 23.96 16.42
C LEU A 603 12.63 25.36 16.38
N LYS A 604 12.39 25.98 17.54
CA LYS A 604 11.75 27.30 17.68
C LYS A 604 12.30 28.39 16.75
N PRO A 605 13.62 28.56 16.54
CA PRO A 605 14.15 29.58 15.63
C PRO A 605 13.65 29.41 14.18
N LEU A 606 13.49 28.17 13.73
CA LEU A 606 13.01 27.85 12.38
C LEU A 606 11.49 27.95 12.27
N LEU A 607 10.76 27.54 13.32
CA LEU A 607 9.29 27.55 13.35
C LEU A 607 8.71 28.95 13.48
N THR A 608 9.30 29.82 14.30
CA THR A 608 8.76 31.18 14.54
C THR A 608 8.74 32.05 13.28
N THR A 609 9.70 31.85 12.38
CA THR A 609 9.77 32.57 11.10
C THR A 609 8.78 32.04 10.06
N ARG A 610 8.46 30.73 10.11
CA ARG A 610 7.61 30.04 9.14
C ARG A 610 6.13 29.99 9.55
N ALA A 611 5.87 29.84 10.84
CA ALA A 611 4.53 29.68 11.42
C ALA A 611 4.42 30.37 12.79
N PRO A 612 4.31 31.71 12.84
CA PRO A 612 4.39 32.48 14.09
C PRO A 612 3.25 32.23 15.09
N ARG A 613 2.16 31.59 14.66
CA ARG A 613 1.03 31.20 15.52
C ARG A 613 1.05 29.74 15.95
N LEU A 614 1.93 28.92 15.39
CA LEU A 614 1.97 27.48 15.64
C LEU A 614 2.36 27.19 17.09
N LEU A 615 3.54 27.67 17.51
CA LEU A 615 4.07 27.39 18.85
C LEU A 615 3.13 27.85 19.97
N PRO A 616 2.52 29.06 19.96
CA PRO A 616 1.56 29.43 20.99
C PRO A 616 0.34 28.50 21.10
N THR A 617 -0.14 27.93 19.98
CA THR A 617 -1.23 26.96 19.99
C THR A 617 -0.75 25.62 20.56
N VAL A 618 0.36 25.10 20.02
CA VAL A 618 0.97 23.83 20.47
C VAL A 618 1.32 23.88 21.96
N ASP A 619 1.89 24.98 22.44
CA ASP A 619 2.22 25.18 23.85
C ASP A 619 0.96 25.14 24.74
N ALA A 620 -0.14 25.74 24.28
CA ALA A 620 -1.41 25.75 25.01
C ALA A 620 -2.04 24.36 25.09
N ASP A 621 -2.00 23.57 24.02
CA ASP A 621 -2.55 22.22 24.01
C ASP A 621 -1.61 21.20 24.69
N ALA A 622 -0.29 21.37 24.59
CA ALA A 622 0.66 20.65 25.43
C ALA A 622 0.42 20.93 26.92
N ALA A 623 0.14 22.18 27.30
CA ALA A 623 -0.21 22.50 28.69
C ALA A 623 -1.54 21.87 29.13
N ARG A 624 -2.50 21.71 28.20
CA ARG A 624 -3.76 21.00 28.45
C ARG A 624 -3.53 19.51 28.70
N VAL A 625 -2.72 18.85 27.86
CA VAL A 625 -2.35 17.44 28.04
C VAL A 625 -1.60 17.26 29.36
N GLN A 626 -0.61 18.10 29.65
CA GLN A 626 0.11 18.09 30.93
C GLN A 626 -0.83 18.16 32.13
N LYS A 627 -1.79 19.09 32.12
CA LYS A 627 -2.74 19.23 33.22
C LYS A 627 -3.59 17.97 33.44
N LEU A 628 -3.92 17.23 32.38
CA LEU A 628 -4.65 15.98 32.48
C LEU A 628 -3.76 14.85 33.02
N LEU A 629 -2.50 14.78 32.61
CA LEU A 629 -1.50 13.85 33.17
C LEU A 629 -1.25 14.14 34.65
N ASP A 630 -1.05 15.41 35.02
CA ASP A 630 -0.86 15.85 36.41
C ASP A 630 -2.04 15.46 37.31
N ALA A 631 -3.27 15.44 36.77
CA ALA A 631 -4.47 15.03 37.51
C ALA A 631 -4.50 13.53 37.82
N ALA A 632 -3.79 12.71 37.03
CA ALA A 632 -3.63 11.28 37.23
C ALA A 632 -2.39 10.94 38.10
N HIS A 633 -1.59 11.93 38.46
CA HIS A 633 -0.38 11.78 39.28
C HIS A 633 -0.67 12.11 40.76
N HIS A 634 -0.27 11.22 41.66
CA HIS A 634 -0.58 11.25 43.09
C HIS A 634 0.70 11.04 43.93
N GLY A 635 1.47 12.11 44.10
CA GLY A 635 2.74 12.04 44.84
C GLY A 635 3.82 11.38 44.01
N THR A 636 4.10 10.10 44.28
CA THR A 636 5.01 9.25 43.47
C THR A 636 4.25 8.26 42.59
N ASP A 637 2.94 8.13 42.81
CA ASP A 637 2.12 7.09 42.19
C ASP A 637 1.35 7.65 41.00
N TRP A 638 1.15 6.83 39.97
CA TRP A 638 0.35 7.16 38.79
C TRP A 638 -0.90 6.32 38.77
N THR A 639 -2.01 6.90 38.32
CA THR A 639 -3.23 6.14 38.08
C THR A 639 -3.04 5.26 36.84
N PRO A 640 -3.16 3.92 36.94
CA PRO A 640 -3.04 3.05 35.78
C PRO A 640 -4.11 3.37 34.72
N VAL A 641 -3.76 3.21 33.45
CA VAL A 641 -4.62 3.55 32.30
C VAL A 641 -5.96 2.79 32.34
N ASP A 642 -5.93 1.52 32.73
CA ASP A 642 -7.11 0.66 32.88
C ASP A 642 -8.04 1.07 34.04
N ARG A 643 -7.53 1.88 34.98
CA ARG A 643 -8.27 2.41 36.14
C ARG A 643 -8.74 3.85 35.97
N LEU A 644 -8.38 4.53 34.88
CA LEU A 644 -8.91 5.85 34.57
C LEU A 644 -10.42 5.79 34.37
N ALA A 645 -11.13 6.81 34.87
CA ALA A 645 -12.54 6.97 34.52
C ALA A 645 -12.67 7.19 33.01
N ALA A 646 -13.69 6.58 32.38
CA ALA A 646 -13.87 6.65 30.93
C ALA A 646 -13.90 8.09 30.38
N ALA A 647 -14.48 9.03 31.14
CA ALA A 647 -14.51 10.44 30.77
C ALA A 647 -13.12 11.11 30.79
N ASP A 648 -12.24 10.71 31.71
CA ASP A 648 -10.89 11.25 31.81
C ASP A 648 -9.98 10.66 30.74
N LYS A 649 -10.12 9.36 30.42
CA LYS A 649 -9.48 8.73 29.27
C LYS A 649 -9.87 9.44 27.96
N GLN A 650 -11.16 9.65 27.71
CA GLN A 650 -11.64 10.37 26.52
C GLN A 650 -11.10 11.80 26.43
N ARG A 651 -10.97 12.51 27.56
CA ARG A 651 -10.39 13.87 27.58
C ARG A 651 -8.90 13.85 27.25
N LEU A 652 -8.16 12.89 27.79
CA LEU A 652 -6.73 12.74 27.54
C LEU A 652 -6.46 12.35 26.08
N ASP A 653 -7.18 11.35 25.56
CA ASP A 653 -7.10 10.94 24.15
C ASP A 653 -7.47 12.10 23.22
N GLY A 654 -8.57 12.80 23.49
CA GLY A 654 -9.01 13.94 22.69
C GLY A 654 -8.06 15.14 22.74
N ALA A 655 -7.48 15.45 23.91
CA ALA A 655 -6.50 16.52 24.04
C ALA A 655 -5.18 16.18 23.34
N THR A 656 -4.74 14.93 23.44
CA THR A 656 -3.52 14.44 22.76
C THR A 656 -3.73 14.40 21.25
N GLY A 657 -4.89 13.94 20.77
CA GLY A 657 -5.26 13.99 19.36
C GLY A 657 -5.30 15.41 18.79
N GLN A 658 -5.85 16.38 19.54
CA GLN A 658 -5.81 17.79 19.14
C GLN A 658 -4.37 18.32 19.06
N LEU A 659 -3.54 18.01 20.06
CA LEU A 659 -2.13 18.40 20.05
C LEU A 659 -1.39 17.80 18.85
N LEU A 660 -1.69 16.55 18.46
CA LEU A 660 -1.14 15.93 17.26
C LEU A 660 -1.57 16.65 15.98
N GLU A 661 -2.85 17.02 15.85
CA GLU A 661 -3.32 17.83 14.71
C GLU A 661 -2.57 19.16 14.61
N ASP A 662 -2.30 19.81 15.75
CA ASP A 662 -1.55 21.07 15.80
C ASP A 662 -0.04 20.90 15.57
N LEU A 663 0.52 19.71 15.85
CA LEU A 663 1.91 19.35 15.56
C LEU A 663 2.13 18.88 14.13
N ALA A 664 1.09 18.37 13.45
CA ALA A 664 1.17 17.80 12.11
C ALA A 664 1.84 18.71 11.05
N PRO A 665 1.75 20.06 11.11
CA PRO A 665 2.48 20.92 10.19
C PRO A 665 4.00 20.99 10.41
N VAL A 666 4.52 20.59 11.58
CA VAL A 666 5.94 20.75 11.94
C VAL A 666 6.89 19.99 10.98
N PRO A 667 6.67 18.69 10.69
CA PRO A 667 7.46 17.97 9.68
C PRO A 667 7.48 18.68 8.34
N ASP A 668 6.32 19.03 7.78
CA ASP A 668 6.21 19.67 6.46
C ASP A 668 6.91 21.03 6.38
N LEU A 669 6.78 21.84 7.45
CA LEU A 669 7.37 23.18 7.53
C LEU A 669 8.90 23.14 7.59
N LEU A 670 9.47 22.05 8.11
CA LEU A 670 10.90 21.90 8.35
C LEU A 670 11.56 20.80 7.53
N GLU A 671 10.82 20.18 6.63
CA GLU A 671 11.32 19.20 5.68
C GLU A 671 12.49 19.76 4.86
N ILE A 672 13.58 18.98 4.82
CA ILE A 672 14.76 19.27 4.03
C ILE A 672 14.39 19.14 2.56
N ARG A 673 14.37 20.26 1.84
CA ARG A 673 14.04 20.27 0.40
C ARG A 673 15.29 20.55 -0.40
N LYS A 674 15.52 19.78 -1.47
CA LYS A 674 16.66 19.98 -2.40
C LYS A 674 16.55 21.26 -3.23
N SER A 675 15.47 22.01 -3.05
CA SER A 675 15.32 23.36 -3.56
C SER A 675 16.10 24.41 -2.76
N ALA A 676 16.49 24.13 -1.51
CA ALA A 676 17.24 25.03 -0.63
C ALA A 676 18.64 25.36 -1.16
#